data_AF-A0A941N2I0-F1
#
_entry.id   AF-A0A941N2I0-F1
#
_cell.length_a   1.000
_cell.length_b   1.000
_cell.length_c   1.000
_cell.angle_alpha   90.00
_cell.angle_beta   90.00
_cell.angle_gamma   90.00
#
_symmetry.space_group_name_H-M   'P 1'
#
loop_
_entity.id
_entity.type
_entity.pdbx_description
1 polymer ?
#
loop_
_entity_poly.entity_id
_entity_poly.type
_entity_poly.pdbx_seq_one_letter_code
_entity_poly.pdbx_strand_id
1 'polypeptide(L)'
;MKDYYALSGYLQSSRFNFTCVDLPDARGRVIADLAKLRQDVHDLQSRLSASEAPATAQRVKGLLLGALDVLHPGADVVQEPQTAVIENVAKTRQLDPTELARWVAYLLGPARKNPAEPFHLWALLASVPGELSNVRVGTWSDEQRAGLTQQTQHVQAAESRYVVFDDFAKPELSGWFLSGDAFGKSTVEAGMEMRGFPFALSTQSWLGNRAVHSAAVSPRLEGTIRSQTFTIEKNHVLYHAGGRGAKINMIIDSFRLIQYPIYGGLTINLDTNEKLQWYVQDVSKWVGHNAYVELVDPGDGFVAIDRILFSDDGPPPDRVNPVSQVLLTQRDLNSPAQLAGAYETLWAEALAPETSRAAGDGRSPDLVPALAQIRKFLATHELATSLPVSVVSQSTETQEAIARWNKSRDELSAAIQYSRRAITMADGTPEDDFIHLRGTPHRLGEVVPRRLLEAIGGADQPVSKNGSGRLDLARRMIDVGHPVLARVLVNRIWKHHFGEGLVATPDDFGNMGQKPTHPELLDYLTAEFIQNGWSIKQLHRCLLLTQTYQMSSHAVDEARVAEIDPQNKLWHRMNMRRLECESLRDAVLAVSGRLNRQMYGPSVMPHLTAFMIGRGRPGQSGPIDGDGRRTIYLSVRRNFLTPMLLAFDYPIPFSTVGKRSVSNVPAQALALMNNPFFIQQAEVWATRLLAEQADPAGRVRSMYLQAFGRPASESEIQESLAFVDAQSQNYAADDRVHAWADLAHVLFNVKEFIFVE
;
A
#
# COMPACT_ATOMS: atom_id res chain seq x y z
N MET A 1 -28.11 -15.24 -14.65
CA MET A 1 -28.12 -14.91 -13.21
C MET A 1 -26.81 -15.30 -12.53
N LYS A 2 -26.28 -16.52 -12.71
CA LYS A 2 -24.98 -16.95 -12.15
C LYS A 2 -23.83 -16.01 -12.51
N ASP A 3 -23.72 -15.60 -13.77
CA ASP A 3 -22.66 -14.69 -14.24
C ASP A 3 -22.52 -13.38 -13.45
N TYR A 4 -23.62 -12.81 -12.94
CA TYR A 4 -23.56 -11.61 -12.11
C TYR A 4 -22.81 -11.87 -10.80
N TYR A 5 -23.15 -12.98 -10.12
CA TYR A 5 -22.52 -13.38 -8.86
C TYR A 5 -21.07 -13.86 -9.08
N ALA A 6 -20.78 -14.49 -10.22
CA ALA A 6 -19.42 -14.82 -10.60
C ALA A 6 -18.52 -13.57 -10.72
N LEU A 7 -19.04 -12.49 -11.30
CA LEU A 7 -18.33 -11.20 -11.38
C LEU A 7 -18.23 -10.49 -10.03
N SER A 8 -19.30 -10.55 -9.22
CA SER A 8 -19.33 -10.03 -7.85
C SER A 8 -18.22 -10.64 -7.00
N GLY A 9 -18.00 -11.95 -7.08
CA GLY A 9 -16.94 -12.64 -6.33
C GLY A 9 -15.55 -12.03 -6.57
N TYR A 10 -15.20 -11.59 -7.79
CA TYR A 10 -13.93 -10.90 -8.03
C TYR A 10 -13.81 -9.59 -7.23
N LEU A 11 -14.92 -8.87 -7.05
CA LEU A 11 -14.98 -7.64 -6.25
C LEU A 11 -14.93 -7.94 -4.74
N GLN A 12 -15.66 -8.96 -4.27
CA GLN A 12 -15.61 -9.40 -2.87
C GLN A 12 -14.21 -9.88 -2.48
N SER A 13 -13.55 -10.56 -3.41
CA SER A 13 -12.17 -11.00 -3.25
C SER A 13 -11.13 -9.89 -3.38
N SER A 14 -11.57 -8.66 -3.66
CA SER A 14 -10.69 -7.49 -3.78
C SER A 14 -10.76 -6.64 -2.53
N ARG A 15 -9.70 -5.87 -2.28
CA ARG A 15 -9.63 -4.99 -1.12
C ARG A 15 -9.27 -3.57 -1.50
N PHE A 16 -9.65 -2.64 -0.64
CA PHE A 16 -9.06 -1.30 -0.67
C PHE A 16 -7.64 -1.32 -0.11
N ASN A 17 -6.77 -0.55 -0.75
CA ASN A 17 -5.37 -0.45 -0.37
C ASN A 17 -4.84 0.95 -0.62
N PHE A 18 -4.00 1.46 0.27
CA PHE A 18 -3.28 2.70 0.03
C PHE A 18 -1.94 2.37 -0.64
N THR A 19 -1.84 2.63 -1.93
CA THR A 19 -0.66 2.36 -2.74
C THR A 19 0.11 3.66 -3.00
N CYS A 20 1.44 3.57 -2.96
CA CYS A 20 2.34 4.65 -3.38
C CYS A 20 2.26 4.82 -4.90
N VAL A 21 2.05 6.04 -5.40
CA VAL A 21 1.83 6.31 -6.83
C VAL A 21 3.10 6.84 -7.53
N ASP A 22 4.14 7.16 -6.78
CA ASP A 22 5.37 7.78 -7.30
C ASP A 22 6.45 6.73 -7.72
N LEU A 23 7.37 7.15 -8.60
CA LEU A 23 8.34 6.36 -9.38
C LEU A 23 8.97 5.13 -8.65
N PRO A 24 8.50 3.90 -8.94
CA PRO A 24 8.94 2.67 -8.25
C PRO A 24 10.44 2.39 -8.35
N ASP A 25 11.06 2.70 -9.49
CA ASP A 25 12.41 2.23 -9.82
C ASP A 25 13.52 2.92 -9.00
N ALA A 26 13.38 4.23 -8.73
CA ALA A 26 14.37 4.96 -7.95
C ALA A 26 14.37 4.52 -6.48
N ARG A 27 13.18 4.27 -5.93
CA ARG A 27 12.98 3.80 -4.55
C ARG A 27 13.45 2.35 -4.39
N GLY A 28 13.12 1.49 -5.36
CA GLY A 28 13.51 0.08 -5.34
C GLY A 28 15.01 -0.13 -5.24
N ARG A 29 15.82 0.71 -5.91
CA ARG A 29 17.29 0.67 -5.79
C ARG A 29 17.77 1.00 -4.38
N VAL A 30 17.31 2.11 -3.81
CA VAL A 30 17.68 2.53 -2.44
C VAL A 30 17.30 1.46 -1.41
N ILE A 31 16.12 0.85 -1.54
CA ILE A 31 15.67 -0.24 -0.67
C ILE A 31 16.58 -1.47 -0.82
N ALA A 32 16.92 -1.85 -2.06
CA ALA A 32 17.80 -2.99 -2.31
C ALA A 32 19.20 -2.77 -1.74
N ASP A 33 19.75 -1.56 -1.87
CA ASP A 33 21.05 -1.19 -1.31
C ASP A 33 21.02 -1.23 0.23
N LEU A 34 19.94 -0.72 0.85
CA LEU A 34 19.74 -0.81 2.31
C LEU A 34 19.61 -2.27 2.79
N ALA A 35 18.86 -3.10 2.07
CA ALA A 35 18.71 -4.51 2.40
C ALA A 35 20.04 -5.26 2.28
N LYS A 36 20.83 -4.98 1.24
CA LYS A 36 22.17 -5.53 1.07
C LYS A 36 23.12 -5.09 2.18
N LEU A 37 23.15 -3.80 2.50
CA LEU A 37 23.95 -3.27 3.61
C LEU A 37 23.59 -3.93 4.94
N ARG A 38 22.31 -4.21 5.18
CA ARG A 38 21.87 -4.96 6.37
C ARG A 38 22.42 -6.38 6.35
N GLN A 39 22.33 -7.09 5.22
CA GLN A 39 22.88 -8.45 5.09
C GLN A 39 24.39 -8.48 5.34
N ASP A 40 25.14 -7.52 4.80
CA ASP A 40 26.59 -7.44 4.99
C ASP A 40 26.98 -7.30 6.47
N VAL A 41 26.20 -6.54 7.26
CA VAL A 41 26.45 -6.42 8.71
C VAL A 41 26.03 -7.68 9.45
N HIS A 42 24.91 -8.28 9.09
CA HIS A 42 24.46 -9.54 9.67
C HIS A 42 25.52 -10.65 9.47
N ASP A 43 26.10 -10.75 8.28
CA ASP A 43 27.14 -11.72 7.97
C ASP A 43 28.42 -11.46 8.79
N LEU A 44 28.81 -10.18 8.95
CA LEU A 44 29.95 -9.79 9.79
C LEU A 44 29.72 -10.15 11.26
N GLN A 45 28.54 -9.84 11.80
CA GLN A 45 28.18 -10.13 13.20
C GLN A 45 28.10 -11.63 13.46
N SER A 46 27.53 -12.40 12.53
CA SER A 46 27.46 -13.86 12.61
C SER A 46 28.84 -14.50 12.69
N ARG A 47 29.78 -14.02 11.87
CA ARG A 47 31.17 -14.47 11.90
C ARG A 47 31.87 -14.16 13.21
N LEU A 48 31.76 -12.93 13.71
CA LEU A 48 32.39 -12.49 14.96
C LEU A 48 31.81 -13.22 16.19
N SER A 49 30.49 -13.45 16.19
CA SER A 49 29.81 -14.19 17.26
C SER A 49 30.25 -15.64 17.30
N ALA A 50 30.43 -16.27 16.13
CA ALA A 50 30.85 -17.66 16.01
C ALA A 50 32.30 -17.88 16.46
N SER A 51 33.22 -16.94 16.21
CA SER A 51 34.62 -17.08 16.61
C SER A 51 34.80 -17.03 18.14
N GLU A 52 34.02 -16.19 18.82
CA GLU A 52 34.09 -16.01 20.27
C GLU A 52 33.11 -16.89 21.07
N ALA A 53 32.30 -17.70 20.38
CA ALA A 53 31.29 -18.54 21.02
C ALA A 53 31.86 -19.47 22.10
N PRO A 54 32.95 -20.23 21.86
CA PRO A 54 33.50 -21.14 22.87
C PRO A 54 34.07 -20.40 24.08
N ALA A 55 34.83 -19.33 23.83
CA ALA A 55 35.44 -18.51 24.89
C ALA A 55 34.37 -17.84 25.77
N THR A 56 33.29 -17.35 25.14
CA THR A 56 32.17 -16.72 25.85
C THR A 56 31.40 -17.73 26.70
N ALA A 57 31.07 -18.89 26.14
CA ALA A 57 30.39 -19.96 26.87
C ALA A 57 31.21 -20.44 28.08
N GLN A 58 32.52 -20.63 27.90
CA GLN A 58 33.44 -21.01 28.97
C GLN A 58 33.56 -19.93 30.05
N ARG A 59 33.60 -18.65 29.67
CA ARG A 59 33.64 -17.52 30.61
C ARG A 59 32.38 -17.44 31.46
N VAL A 60 31.19 -17.59 30.85
CA VAL A 60 29.90 -17.63 31.56
C VAL A 60 29.89 -18.79 32.57
N LYS A 61 30.29 -20.00 32.16
CA LYS A 61 30.42 -21.16 33.07
C LYS A 61 31.36 -20.87 34.25
N GLY A 62 32.51 -20.26 33.98
CA GLY A 62 33.47 -19.86 35.01
C GLY A 62 32.88 -18.88 36.02
N LEU A 63 32.17 -17.85 35.53
CA LEU A 63 31.49 -16.84 36.35
C LEU A 63 30.35 -17.43 37.19
N LEU A 64 29.56 -18.35 36.62
CA LEU A 64 28.49 -19.05 37.32
C LEU A 64 29.04 -19.88 38.50
N LEU A 65 30.07 -20.69 38.26
CA LEU A 65 30.70 -21.49 39.29
C LEU A 65 31.44 -20.64 40.33
N GLY A 66 32.12 -19.57 39.91
CA GLY A 66 32.75 -18.62 40.83
C GLY A 66 31.72 -17.91 41.70
N ALA A 67 30.58 -17.51 41.14
CA ALA A 67 29.51 -16.88 41.92
C ALA A 67 28.93 -17.87 42.93
N LEU A 68 28.85 -19.16 42.58
CA LEU A 68 28.40 -20.20 43.51
C LEU A 68 29.37 -20.39 44.68
N ASP A 69 30.68 -20.44 44.43
CA ASP A 69 31.71 -20.56 45.48
C ASP A 69 31.70 -19.37 46.45
N VAL A 70 31.35 -18.16 45.97
CA VAL A 70 31.17 -16.98 46.83
C VAL A 70 29.94 -17.14 47.74
N LEU A 71 28.86 -17.72 47.22
CA LEU A 71 27.58 -17.87 47.92
C LEU A 71 27.54 -19.11 48.83
N HIS A 72 28.35 -20.12 48.52
CA HIS A 72 28.54 -21.36 49.29
C HIS A 72 30.03 -21.55 49.61
N PRO A 73 30.61 -20.70 50.46
CA PRO A 73 31.97 -20.91 50.89
C PRO A 73 31.98 -22.21 51.71
N GLY A 74 32.73 -23.22 51.28
CA GLY A 74 32.78 -24.53 51.94
C GLY A 74 33.17 -24.43 53.42
N ALA A 75 33.14 -25.58 54.12
CA ALA A 75 33.33 -25.67 55.58
C ALA A 75 34.62 -25.02 56.15
N ASP A 76 35.59 -24.68 55.31
CA ASP A 76 36.90 -24.11 55.71
C ASP A 76 37.00 -22.57 55.69
N VAL A 77 35.90 -21.83 55.45
CA VAL A 77 35.95 -20.35 55.34
C VAL A 77 35.29 -19.69 56.55
N VAL A 78 36.11 -19.09 57.42
CA VAL A 78 35.68 -18.30 58.58
C VAL A 78 35.05 -16.97 58.12
N GLN A 79 33.89 -16.63 58.68
CA GLN A 79 33.09 -15.45 58.33
C GLN A 79 33.76 -14.09 58.66
N GLU A 80 34.00 -13.28 57.61
CA GLU A 80 33.74 -11.81 57.44
C GLU A 80 34.64 -11.23 56.31
N PRO A 81 34.26 -10.19 55.53
CA PRO A 81 32.99 -9.84 54.90
C PRO A 81 33.02 -10.07 53.36
N GLN A 82 31.86 -9.90 52.71
CA GLN A 82 31.52 -10.34 51.36
C GLN A 82 32.50 -9.98 50.22
N THR A 83 33.31 -8.92 50.35
CA THR A 83 34.27 -8.49 49.31
C THR A 83 35.55 -9.35 49.28
N ALA A 84 36.09 -9.73 50.44
CA ALA A 84 37.32 -10.51 50.52
C ALA A 84 37.12 -11.95 49.98
N VAL A 85 35.92 -12.50 50.15
CA VAL A 85 35.53 -13.79 49.57
C VAL A 85 35.48 -13.70 48.04
N ILE A 86 34.90 -12.65 47.48
CA ILE A 86 34.86 -12.42 46.04
C ILE A 86 36.29 -12.30 45.47
N GLU A 87 37.18 -11.56 46.11
CA GLU A 87 38.58 -11.40 45.69
C GLU A 87 39.35 -12.73 45.72
N ASN A 88 39.19 -13.52 46.78
CA ASN A 88 39.84 -14.83 46.92
C ASN A 88 39.34 -15.84 45.89
N VAL A 89 38.02 -15.91 45.67
CA VAL A 89 37.43 -16.80 44.65
C VAL A 89 37.83 -16.35 43.25
N ALA A 90 37.81 -15.04 42.97
CA ALA A 90 38.24 -14.47 41.70
C ALA A 90 39.70 -14.83 41.39
N LYS A 91 40.60 -14.70 42.38
CA LYS A 91 42.02 -15.09 42.25
C LYS A 91 42.18 -16.59 41.99
N THR A 92 41.44 -17.43 42.72
CA THR A 92 41.52 -18.90 42.60
C THR A 92 41.03 -19.38 41.24
N ARG A 93 39.96 -18.78 40.71
CA ARG A 93 39.35 -19.15 39.42
C ARG A 93 39.85 -18.33 38.23
N GLN A 94 40.81 -17.43 38.43
CA GLN A 94 41.34 -16.53 37.40
C GLN A 94 40.24 -15.68 36.72
N LEU A 95 39.31 -15.16 37.54
CA LEU A 95 38.22 -14.27 37.13
C LEU A 95 38.52 -12.83 37.53
N ASP A 96 37.86 -11.87 36.88
CA ASP A 96 37.90 -10.47 37.30
C ASP A 96 37.00 -10.28 38.53
N PRO A 97 37.50 -9.71 39.65
CA PRO A 97 36.72 -9.58 40.89
C PRO A 97 35.53 -8.63 40.75
N THR A 98 35.62 -7.60 39.90
CA THR A 98 34.54 -6.62 39.69
C THR A 98 33.42 -7.23 38.84
N GLU A 99 33.78 -7.97 37.80
CA GLU A 99 32.86 -8.76 37.00
C GLU A 99 32.15 -9.81 37.86
N LEU A 100 32.91 -10.58 38.65
CA LEU A 100 32.35 -11.60 39.53
C LEU A 100 31.36 -10.99 40.55
N ALA A 101 31.70 -9.85 41.15
CA ALA A 101 30.80 -9.13 42.07
C ALA A 101 29.46 -8.75 41.41
N ARG A 102 29.48 -8.26 40.16
CA ARG A 102 28.26 -7.90 39.41
C ARG A 102 27.39 -9.13 39.12
N TRP A 103 28.01 -10.27 38.76
CA TRP A 103 27.30 -11.53 38.55
C TRP A 103 26.68 -12.07 39.83
N VAL A 104 27.39 -12.01 40.96
CA VAL A 104 26.85 -12.37 42.28
C VAL A 104 25.65 -11.50 42.65
N ALA A 105 25.74 -10.18 42.45
CA ALA A 105 24.65 -9.25 42.72
C ALA A 105 23.42 -9.51 41.83
N TYR A 106 23.63 -9.82 40.55
CA TYR A 106 22.56 -10.18 39.62
C TYR A 106 21.85 -11.47 40.03
N LEU A 107 22.61 -12.50 40.42
CA LEU A 107 22.06 -13.78 40.86
C LEU A 107 21.29 -13.65 42.19
N LEU A 108 21.74 -12.82 43.13
CA LEU A 108 21.02 -12.58 44.40
C LEU A 108 19.81 -11.66 44.27
N GLY A 109 19.76 -10.83 43.22
CA GLY A 109 18.71 -9.83 43.01
C GLY A 109 17.82 -10.15 41.80
N PRO A 110 18.04 -9.51 40.64
CA PRO A 110 17.20 -9.63 39.45
C PRO A 110 16.89 -11.08 39.02
N ALA A 111 17.91 -11.93 38.86
CA ALA A 111 17.73 -13.31 38.37
C ALA A 111 16.90 -14.16 39.33
N ARG A 112 17.04 -13.95 40.64
CA ARG A 112 16.26 -14.68 41.66
C ARG A 112 14.80 -14.23 41.71
N LYS A 113 14.55 -12.92 41.55
CA LYS A 113 13.20 -12.34 41.70
C LYS A 113 12.33 -12.50 40.46
N ASN A 114 12.93 -12.60 39.28
CA ASN A 114 12.21 -12.65 38.02
C ASN A 114 12.36 -14.02 37.33
N PRO A 115 11.32 -14.87 37.32
CA PRO A 115 11.35 -16.16 36.64
C PRO A 115 11.64 -16.09 35.14
N ALA A 116 11.44 -14.93 34.50
CA ALA A 116 11.72 -14.72 33.07
C ALA A 116 13.21 -14.44 32.77
N GLU A 117 14.10 -14.44 33.76
CA GLU A 117 15.54 -14.24 33.55
C GLU A 117 16.23 -15.55 33.11
N PRO A 118 17.16 -15.54 32.15
CA PRO A 118 17.79 -16.76 31.63
C PRO A 118 18.61 -17.53 32.69
N PHE A 119 19.06 -16.85 33.74
CA PHE A 119 19.83 -17.46 34.84
C PHE A 119 18.99 -17.73 36.10
N HIS A 120 17.65 -17.66 36.01
CA HIS A 120 16.77 -17.88 37.15
C HIS A 120 17.00 -19.26 37.81
N LEU A 121 17.14 -20.32 37.00
CA LEU A 121 17.41 -21.67 37.51
C LEU A 121 18.73 -21.75 38.30
N TRP A 122 19.78 -21.06 37.83
CA TRP A 122 21.05 -20.96 38.57
C TRP A 122 20.91 -20.16 39.87
N ALA A 123 20.16 -19.07 39.86
CA ALA A 123 19.89 -18.25 41.05
C ALA A 123 19.12 -19.03 42.13
N LEU A 124 18.20 -19.91 41.72
CA LEU A 124 17.50 -20.82 42.63
C LEU A 124 18.47 -21.83 43.26
N LEU A 125 19.35 -22.47 42.47
CA LEU A 125 20.37 -23.38 42.99
C LEU A 125 21.28 -22.68 43.99
N ALA A 126 21.76 -21.48 43.65
CA ALA A 126 22.64 -20.69 44.51
C ALA A 126 21.97 -20.27 45.83
N SER A 127 20.64 -20.31 45.92
CA SER A 127 19.86 -19.96 47.12
C SER A 127 19.52 -21.16 48.01
N VAL A 128 19.88 -22.39 47.63
CA VAL A 128 19.61 -23.61 48.42
C VAL A 128 20.44 -23.58 49.71
N PRO A 129 19.86 -23.63 50.92
CA PRO A 129 20.62 -23.41 52.16
C PRO A 129 21.60 -24.55 52.53
N GLY A 130 22.86 -24.29 52.82
CA GLY A 130 23.83 -25.31 53.30
C GLY A 130 24.51 -26.09 52.16
N GLU A 131 25.30 -27.11 52.50
CA GLU A 131 26.21 -27.77 51.54
C GLU A 131 25.47 -28.43 50.35
N LEU A 132 26.00 -28.22 49.14
CA LEU A 132 25.47 -28.68 47.86
C LEU A 132 26.09 -30.01 47.43
N SER A 133 25.80 -31.09 48.16
CA SER A 133 26.23 -32.44 47.77
C SER A 133 25.52 -32.91 46.50
N ASN A 134 26.13 -33.87 45.76
CA ASN A 134 25.55 -34.36 44.49
C ASN A 134 24.13 -34.94 44.66
N VAL A 135 23.89 -35.64 45.77
CA VAL A 135 22.56 -36.18 46.09
C VAL A 135 21.54 -35.05 46.24
N ARG A 136 21.93 -33.98 46.93
CA ARG A 136 21.06 -32.84 47.20
C ARG A 136 20.75 -32.04 45.94
N VAL A 137 21.74 -31.85 45.08
CA VAL A 137 21.54 -31.19 43.78
C VAL A 137 20.67 -32.04 42.86
N GLY A 138 20.84 -33.36 42.88
CA GLY A 138 19.95 -34.30 42.20
C GLY A 138 18.49 -34.15 42.64
N THR A 139 18.21 -34.25 43.96
CA THR A 139 16.85 -34.05 44.51
C THR A 139 16.28 -32.68 44.14
N TRP A 140 17.07 -31.61 44.28
CA TRP A 140 16.64 -30.26 43.89
C TRP A 140 16.31 -30.18 42.39
N SER A 141 17.11 -30.80 41.52
CA SER A 141 16.87 -30.79 40.08
C SER A 141 15.57 -31.54 39.71
N ASP A 142 15.27 -32.64 40.40
CA ASP A 142 14.03 -33.40 40.24
C ASP A 142 12.82 -32.59 40.71
N GLU A 143 12.92 -31.88 41.83
CA GLU A 143 11.89 -30.96 42.32
C GLU A 143 11.62 -29.81 41.33
N GLN A 144 12.68 -29.18 40.80
CA GLN A 144 12.53 -28.14 39.78
C GLN A 144 11.88 -28.70 38.52
N ARG A 145 12.28 -29.90 38.07
CA ARG A 145 11.68 -30.56 36.89
C ARG A 145 10.20 -30.86 37.10
N ALA A 146 9.82 -31.34 38.28
CA ALA A 146 8.42 -31.61 38.63
C ALA A 146 7.58 -30.32 38.63
N GLY A 147 8.08 -29.26 39.28
CA GLY A 147 7.40 -27.94 39.31
C GLY A 147 7.24 -27.33 37.92
N LEU A 148 8.28 -27.42 37.09
CA LEU A 148 8.26 -26.95 35.71
C LEU A 148 7.27 -27.73 34.84
N THR A 149 7.18 -29.05 35.05
CA THR A 149 6.22 -29.92 34.35
C THR A 149 4.79 -29.50 34.70
N GLN A 150 4.51 -29.25 35.99
CA GLN A 150 3.20 -28.79 36.44
C GLN A 150 2.85 -27.40 35.85
N GLN A 151 3.80 -26.47 35.85
CA GLN A 151 3.61 -25.14 35.28
C GLN A 151 3.37 -25.21 33.76
N THR A 152 4.12 -26.07 33.07
CA THR A 152 3.98 -26.30 31.61
C THR A 152 2.61 -26.88 31.29
N GLN A 153 2.15 -27.88 32.06
CA GLN A 153 0.80 -28.45 31.91
C GLN A 153 -0.29 -27.40 32.17
N HIS A 154 -0.11 -26.53 33.16
CA HIS A 154 -1.03 -25.43 33.43
C HIS A 154 -1.10 -24.42 32.28
N VAL A 155 0.04 -23.99 31.75
CA VAL A 155 0.11 -23.09 30.58
C VAL A 155 -0.49 -23.74 29.35
N GLN A 156 -0.18 -25.02 29.06
CA GLN A 156 -0.76 -25.75 27.93
C GLN A 156 -2.27 -25.91 28.06
N ALA A 157 -2.78 -26.20 29.26
CA ALA A 157 -4.22 -26.26 29.51
C ALA A 157 -4.87 -24.89 29.29
N ALA A 158 -4.24 -23.80 29.72
CA ALA A 158 -4.73 -22.45 29.46
C ALA A 158 -4.71 -22.10 27.96
N GLU A 159 -3.60 -22.38 27.26
CA GLU A 159 -3.40 -22.10 25.83
C GLU A 159 -4.38 -22.89 24.94
N SER A 160 -4.87 -24.06 25.38
CA SER A 160 -5.85 -24.86 24.63
C SER A 160 -7.20 -24.14 24.36
N ARG A 161 -7.49 -23.06 25.11
CA ARG A 161 -8.71 -22.25 24.95
C ARG A 161 -8.59 -21.18 23.87
N TYR A 162 -7.39 -20.93 23.37
CA TYR A 162 -7.12 -19.88 22.39
C TYR A 162 -7.08 -20.48 20.98
N VAL A 163 -7.64 -19.76 20.01
CA VAL A 163 -7.46 -20.08 18.60
C VAL A 163 -6.29 -19.27 18.09
N VAL A 164 -5.21 -19.93 17.68
CA VAL A 164 -4.05 -19.26 17.07
C VAL A 164 -4.43 -18.86 15.66
N PHE A 165 -4.50 -17.54 15.40
CA PHE A 165 -4.71 -17.03 14.05
C PHE A 165 -3.39 -17.03 13.27
N ASP A 166 -2.33 -16.49 13.87
CA ASP A 166 -0.97 -16.57 13.36
C ASP A 166 0.04 -16.46 14.51
N ASP A 167 1.15 -17.20 14.39
CA ASP A 167 2.26 -17.21 15.34
C ASP A 167 3.59 -16.75 14.73
N PHE A 168 3.59 -16.42 13.43
CA PHE A 168 4.74 -15.91 12.67
C PHE A 168 6.04 -16.70 12.86
N ALA A 169 5.97 -17.97 13.29
CA ALA A 169 7.14 -18.78 13.57
C ALA A 169 7.85 -19.21 12.28
N LYS A 170 7.13 -19.24 11.16
CA LYS A 170 7.65 -19.58 9.83
C LYS A 170 8.17 -18.35 9.09
N PRO A 171 9.17 -18.50 8.20
CA PRO A 171 9.61 -17.43 7.31
C PRO A 171 8.49 -16.86 6.44
N GLU A 172 7.61 -17.73 5.94
CA GLU A 172 6.62 -17.39 4.93
C GLU A 172 5.40 -16.69 5.52
N LEU A 173 4.98 -15.57 4.92
CA LEU A 173 3.77 -14.83 5.28
C LEU A 173 2.55 -15.33 4.50
N SER A 174 2.32 -16.65 4.56
CA SER A 174 1.22 -17.30 3.86
C SER A 174 -0.13 -16.77 4.34
N GLY A 175 -1.00 -16.36 3.40
CA GLY A 175 -2.31 -15.77 3.72
C GLY A 175 -2.27 -14.27 4.07
N TRP A 176 -1.11 -13.63 4.03
CA TRP A 176 -0.97 -12.19 4.23
C TRP A 176 -0.69 -11.44 2.93
N PHE A 177 -1.29 -10.26 2.80
CA PHE A 177 -1.20 -9.40 1.62
C PHE A 177 -0.41 -8.14 1.94
N LEU A 178 0.74 -7.97 1.29
CA LEU A 178 1.62 -6.83 1.48
C LEU A 178 1.26 -5.66 0.55
N SER A 179 1.53 -4.45 1.00
CA SER A 179 1.46 -3.21 0.24
C SER A 179 2.50 -2.22 0.73
N GLY A 180 3.10 -1.48 -0.19
CA GLY A 180 4.22 -0.58 0.11
C GLY A 180 5.49 -1.38 0.40
N ASP A 181 6.46 -0.72 1.02
CA ASP A 181 7.84 -1.21 1.08
C ASP A 181 8.33 -1.47 2.51
N ALA A 182 7.54 -1.13 3.52
CA ALA A 182 7.93 -1.33 4.92
C ALA A 182 8.09 -2.82 5.29
N PHE A 183 7.19 -3.66 4.79
CA PHE A 183 7.18 -5.08 5.12
C PHE A 183 7.96 -5.89 4.09
N GLY A 184 8.91 -6.72 4.54
CA GLY A 184 9.57 -7.73 3.71
C GLY A 184 8.65 -8.93 3.42
N LYS A 185 8.98 -9.74 2.42
CA LYS A 185 8.19 -10.94 2.02
C LYS A 185 8.23 -12.08 3.06
N SER A 186 8.99 -11.91 4.13
CA SER A 186 9.17 -12.92 5.17
C SER A 186 9.20 -12.27 6.56
N THR A 187 8.91 -13.06 7.58
CA THR A 187 9.14 -12.67 8.98
C THR A 187 10.64 -12.45 9.23
N VAL A 188 10.96 -11.57 10.17
CA VAL A 188 12.32 -11.14 10.52
C VAL A 188 12.80 -11.88 11.75
N GLU A 189 14.06 -12.31 11.75
CA GLU A 189 14.59 -13.04 12.89
C GLU A 189 14.99 -12.17 14.10
N ALA A 190 14.79 -12.67 15.33
CA ALA A 190 15.13 -12.02 16.59
C ALA A 190 16.57 -12.35 17.02
N GLY A 191 17.27 -11.36 17.58
CA GLY A 191 18.47 -11.60 18.40
C GLY A 191 19.82 -11.66 17.68
N MET A 192 19.97 -11.20 16.44
CA MET A 192 21.29 -11.11 15.79
C MET A 192 21.96 -9.73 15.86
N GLU A 193 21.33 -8.75 16.52
CA GLU A 193 21.80 -7.37 16.51
C GLU A 193 22.48 -7.02 17.85
N MET A 194 23.80 -7.20 17.93
CA MET A 194 24.59 -6.64 19.04
C MET A 194 24.93 -5.18 18.75
N ARG A 195 24.54 -4.29 19.69
CA ARG A 195 24.84 -2.84 19.83
C ARG A 195 25.37 -2.11 18.58
N GLY A 196 24.54 -1.22 18.01
CA GLY A 196 24.98 -0.27 16.97
C GLY A 196 23.94 0.08 15.90
N PHE A 197 22.79 -0.59 15.90
CA PHE A 197 21.61 -0.24 15.08
C PHE A 197 20.60 0.56 15.92
N PRO A 198 20.11 1.72 15.45
CA PRO A 198 19.01 2.46 16.08
C PRO A 198 17.63 1.84 15.82
N PHE A 199 17.52 0.79 14.99
CA PHE A 199 16.26 0.10 14.65
C PHE A 199 16.31 -1.36 15.05
N ALA A 200 16.89 -1.62 16.22
CA ALA A 200 16.78 -2.93 16.84
C ALA A 200 15.32 -3.36 16.75
N LEU A 201 15.08 -4.57 16.24
CA LEU A 201 14.07 -5.39 16.89
C LEU A 201 14.50 -5.41 18.35
N SER A 202 14.03 -4.44 19.15
CA SER A 202 14.21 -4.52 20.59
C SER A 202 13.68 -5.90 20.92
N THR A 203 14.61 -6.66 21.48
CA THR A 203 14.74 -8.10 21.43
C THR A 203 13.63 -8.76 22.25
N GLN A 204 12.39 -8.63 21.81
CA GLN A 204 11.20 -8.89 22.61
C GLN A 204 10.20 -9.83 21.94
N SER A 205 10.51 -10.46 20.80
CA SER A 205 9.70 -11.60 20.34
C SER A 205 9.79 -12.73 21.38
N TRP A 206 8.64 -13.15 21.90
CA TRP A 206 8.55 -14.07 23.03
C TRP A 206 8.57 -15.55 22.62
N LEU A 207 8.32 -15.87 21.35
CA LEU A 207 7.74 -17.18 20.98
C LEU A 207 8.41 -17.92 19.82
N GLY A 208 9.38 -17.29 19.22
CA GLY A 208 10.22 -17.84 18.18
C GLY A 208 11.20 -16.76 17.82
N ASN A 209 12.31 -17.11 17.22
CA ASN A 209 13.20 -16.09 16.69
C ASN A 209 12.52 -15.27 15.60
N ARG A 210 11.20 -15.11 15.45
CA ARG A 210 10.58 -14.42 14.32
C ARG A 210 9.43 -13.51 14.71
N ALA A 211 9.27 -12.43 13.94
CA ALA A 211 8.16 -11.50 14.02
C ALA A 211 7.95 -10.83 12.66
N VAL A 212 6.75 -10.33 12.40
CA VAL A 212 6.55 -9.35 11.33
C VAL A 212 7.09 -8.01 11.82
N HIS A 213 7.95 -7.36 11.03
CA HIS A 213 8.56 -6.08 11.40
C HIS A 213 8.63 -5.13 10.20
N SER A 214 8.09 -3.92 10.35
CA SER A 214 8.00 -2.94 9.25
C SER A 214 9.23 -2.03 9.10
N ALA A 215 10.06 -1.87 10.13
CA ALA A 215 11.32 -1.13 10.03
C ALA A 215 12.54 -2.05 9.82
N ALA A 216 12.31 -3.24 9.27
CA ALA A 216 13.37 -4.22 9.02
C ALA A 216 14.45 -3.66 8.06
N VAL A 217 14.06 -2.83 7.10
CA VAL A 217 15.01 -2.21 6.16
C VAL A 217 15.25 -0.75 6.55
N SER A 218 14.19 0.01 6.82
CA SER A 218 14.27 1.40 7.30
C SER A 218 12.92 1.81 7.90
N PRO A 219 12.88 2.59 9.00
CA PRO A 219 11.62 3.09 9.57
C PRO A 219 10.92 4.13 8.69
N ARG A 220 11.62 4.71 7.70
CA ARG A 220 11.05 5.71 6.78
C ARG A 220 10.17 5.07 5.72
N LEU A 221 10.20 3.74 5.62
CA LEU A 221 9.39 3.01 4.67
C LEU A 221 7.95 2.95 5.16
N GLU A 222 7.04 3.26 4.24
CA GLU A 222 5.61 3.16 4.48
C GLU A 222 5.07 1.84 3.95
N GLY A 223 4.10 1.27 4.64
CA GLY A 223 3.51 0.01 4.20
C GLY A 223 2.27 -0.40 4.98
N THR A 224 1.62 -1.43 4.48
CA THR A 224 0.52 -2.09 5.14
C THR A 224 0.59 -3.58 4.82
N ILE A 225 0.46 -4.43 5.84
CA ILE A 225 0.24 -5.85 5.65
C ILE A 225 -1.14 -6.21 6.21
N ARG A 226 -1.89 -7.00 5.46
CA ARG A 226 -3.28 -7.39 5.76
C ARG A 226 -3.38 -8.90 5.86
N SER A 227 -4.13 -9.41 6.84
CA SER A 227 -4.45 -10.82 6.92
C SER A 227 -5.42 -11.28 5.81
N GLN A 228 -5.62 -12.59 5.70
CA GLN A 228 -6.82 -13.12 5.05
C GLN A 228 -8.09 -12.68 5.78
N THR A 229 -9.21 -12.68 5.06
CA THR A 229 -10.55 -12.48 5.62
C THR A 229 -10.86 -13.71 6.49
N PHE A 230 -11.42 -13.47 7.67
CA PHE A 230 -11.91 -14.51 8.57
C PHE A 230 -13.25 -14.09 9.16
N THR A 231 -14.04 -15.06 9.61
CA THR A 231 -15.28 -14.79 10.35
C THR A 231 -14.95 -14.65 11.84
N ILE A 232 -15.51 -13.65 12.51
CA ILE A 232 -15.30 -13.42 13.94
C ILE A 232 -16.12 -14.46 14.72
N GLU A 233 -15.43 -15.37 15.41
CA GLU A 233 -16.07 -16.43 16.21
C GLU A 233 -15.94 -16.22 17.72
N LYS A 234 -15.04 -15.33 18.14
CA LYS A 234 -14.67 -15.09 19.54
C LYS A 234 -14.87 -13.64 19.91
N ASN A 235 -15.05 -13.38 21.21
CA ASN A 235 -15.30 -12.03 21.72
C ASN A 235 -14.07 -11.11 21.64
N HIS A 236 -12.85 -11.67 21.69
CA HIS A 236 -11.61 -10.90 21.69
C HIS A 236 -10.64 -11.36 20.60
N VAL A 237 -9.94 -10.38 20.03
CA VAL A 237 -8.70 -10.58 19.28
C VAL A 237 -7.55 -10.02 20.09
N LEU A 238 -6.53 -10.85 20.29
CA LEU A 238 -5.37 -10.57 21.12
C LEU A 238 -4.14 -10.43 20.22
N TYR A 239 -3.44 -9.30 20.32
CA TYR A 239 -2.21 -9.05 19.56
C TYR A 239 -1.04 -8.96 20.52
N HIS A 240 0.01 -9.76 20.31
CA HIS A 240 1.27 -9.55 21.01
C HIS A 240 2.18 -8.71 20.11
N ALA A 241 2.11 -7.39 20.34
CA ALA A 241 2.64 -6.40 19.41
C ALA A 241 3.30 -5.24 20.14
N GLY A 242 4.09 -4.47 19.39
CA GLY A 242 4.74 -3.25 19.83
C GLY A 242 5.11 -2.37 18.64
N GLY A 243 5.38 -1.10 18.89
CA GLY A 243 5.64 -0.17 17.79
C GLY A 243 5.76 1.28 18.22
N ARG A 244 5.95 2.13 17.22
CA ARG A 244 5.95 3.60 17.36
C ARG A 244 5.29 4.20 16.14
N GLY A 245 4.29 5.07 16.32
CA GLY A 245 3.61 5.77 15.22
C GLY A 245 2.86 4.85 14.24
N ALA A 246 2.70 3.56 14.58
CA ALA A 246 2.05 2.55 13.75
C ALA A 246 0.68 2.16 14.31
N LYS A 247 -0.12 1.42 13.54
CA LYS A 247 -1.50 1.08 13.90
C LYS A 247 -1.85 -0.36 13.55
N ILE A 248 -2.70 -0.97 14.37
CA ILE A 248 -3.44 -2.19 14.05
C ILE A 248 -4.89 -1.79 13.80
N ASN A 249 -5.44 -2.10 12.64
CA ASN A 249 -6.84 -1.88 12.32
C ASN A 249 -7.56 -3.22 12.14
N MET A 250 -8.71 -3.37 12.78
CA MET A 250 -9.69 -4.39 12.46
C MET A 250 -10.70 -3.78 11.50
N ILE A 251 -10.84 -4.36 10.31
CA ILE A 251 -11.82 -3.92 9.32
C ILE A 251 -12.95 -4.95 9.25
N ILE A 252 -14.18 -4.51 9.55
CA ILE A 252 -15.39 -5.33 9.51
C ILE A 252 -16.08 -5.14 8.15
N ASP A 253 -16.46 -6.25 7.51
CA ASP A 253 -17.18 -6.32 6.24
C ASP A 253 -16.61 -5.38 5.15
N SER A 254 -15.28 -5.19 5.15
CA SER A 254 -14.57 -4.29 4.24
C SER A 254 -14.97 -2.79 4.31
N PHE A 255 -15.68 -2.35 5.37
CA PHE A 255 -16.08 -0.95 5.58
C PHE A 255 -14.94 -0.07 6.12
N ARG A 256 -14.05 0.37 5.24
CA ARG A 256 -12.90 1.22 5.62
C ARG A 256 -13.20 2.71 5.79
N LEU A 257 -14.23 3.24 5.14
CA LEU A 257 -14.49 4.70 5.05
C LEU A 257 -15.37 5.25 6.19
N ILE A 258 -16.20 4.42 6.80
CA ILE A 258 -17.12 4.82 7.86
C ILE A 258 -16.52 4.28 9.16
N GLN A 259 -15.60 5.01 9.80
CA GLN A 259 -14.99 4.53 11.05
C GLN A 259 -15.73 5.04 12.29
N TYR A 260 -16.34 6.22 12.26
CA TYR A 260 -17.01 6.83 13.41
C TYR A 260 -18.44 7.26 13.07
N PRO A 261 -19.42 7.09 13.98
CA PRO A 261 -19.35 6.46 15.30
C PRO A 261 -19.49 4.93 15.30
N ILE A 262 -19.87 4.34 14.15
CA ILE A 262 -20.37 2.95 14.07
C ILE A 262 -19.26 1.91 14.31
N TYR A 263 -18.04 2.17 13.82
CA TYR A 263 -16.90 1.24 13.87
C TYR A 263 -15.76 1.75 14.77
N GLY A 264 -16.09 2.63 15.74
CA GLY A 264 -15.11 3.19 16.67
C GLY A 264 -14.52 2.12 17.59
N GLY A 265 -13.26 2.27 17.98
CA GLY A 265 -12.55 1.31 18.84
C GLY A 265 -11.87 0.13 18.11
N LEU A 266 -11.99 0.07 16.78
CA LEU A 266 -11.36 -0.98 15.96
C LEU A 266 -9.92 -0.65 15.51
N THR A 267 -9.38 0.50 15.94
CA THR A 267 -8.00 0.91 15.69
C THR A 267 -7.23 0.95 17.00
N ILE A 268 -6.09 0.26 17.05
CA ILE A 268 -5.12 0.30 18.13
C ILE A 268 -3.91 1.08 17.61
N ASN A 269 -3.52 2.15 18.31
CA ASN A 269 -2.26 2.86 18.05
C ASN A 269 -1.14 2.19 18.85
N LEU A 270 0.02 1.99 18.22
CA LEU A 270 1.18 1.36 18.82
C LEU A 270 2.25 2.42 19.11
N ASP A 271 2.46 2.70 20.40
CA ASP A 271 3.48 3.63 20.91
C ASP A 271 4.09 3.07 22.20
N THR A 272 4.78 1.94 22.10
CA THR A 272 5.29 1.17 23.26
C THR A 272 6.78 1.28 23.49
N ASN A 273 7.47 2.22 22.84
CA ASN A 273 8.93 2.35 22.88
C ASN A 273 9.61 0.98 22.70
N GLU A 274 9.18 0.26 21.65
CA GLU A 274 9.68 -1.06 21.25
C GLU A 274 9.32 -2.24 22.15
N LYS A 275 8.50 -2.06 23.20
CA LYS A 275 8.06 -3.17 24.04
C LYS A 275 6.92 -3.96 23.41
N LEU A 276 7.08 -5.28 23.28
CA LEU A 276 5.96 -6.15 22.94
C LEU A 276 5.10 -6.36 24.19
N GLN A 277 3.79 -6.25 24.01
CA GLN A 277 2.81 -6.51 25.05
C GLN A 277 1.51 -7.02 24.43
N TRP A 278 0.65 -7.61 25.27
CA TRP A 278 -0.67 -8.03 24.85
C TRP A 278 -1.63 -6.84 24.72
N TYR A 279 -2.20 -6.69 23.55
CA TYR A 279 -3.33 -5.82 23.27
C TYR A 279 -4.59 -6.65 23.15
N VAL A 280 -5.63 -6.27 23.89
CA VAL A 280 -6.95 -6.92 23.85
C VAL A 280 -7.90 -6.04 23.06
N GLN A 281 -8.45 -6.57 21.97
CA GLN A 281 -9.48 -5.90 21.18
C GLN A 281 -10.81 -6.62 21.33
N ASP A 282 -11.78 -5.95 21.96
CA ASP A 282 -13.16 -6.43 22.06
C ASP A 282 -13.87 -6.29 20.70
N VAL A 283 -14.27 -7.42 20.16
CA VAL A 283 -15.01 -7.56 18.91
C VAL A 283 -16.34 -8.29 19.11
N SER A 284 -16.82 -8.42 20.35
CA SER A 284 -18.06 -9.13 20.71
C SER A 284 -19.29 -8.65 19.93
N LYS A 285 -19.37 -7.35 19.64
CA LYS A 285 -20.45 -6.74 18.84
C LYS A 285 -20.50 -7.22 17.39
N TRP A 286 -19.41 -7.79 16.89
CA TRP A 286 -19.21 -8.15 15.49
C TRP A 286 -19.06 -9.66 15.29
N VAL A 287 -19.36 -10.48 16.31
CA VAL A 287 -19.36 -11.94 16.18
C VAL A 287 -20.30 -12.36 15.05
N GLY A 288 -19.81 -13.22 14.16
CA GLY A 288 -20.50 -13.66 12.93
C GLY A 288 -20.23 -12.79 11.69
N HIS A 289 -19.64 -11.60 11.84
CA HIS A 289 -19.23 -10.77 10.72
C HIS A 289 -17.89 -11.20 10.14
N ASN A 290 -17.65 -10.84 8.88
CA ASN A 290 -16.35 -11.03 8.25
C ASN A 290 -15.43 -9.88 8.63
N ALA A 291 -14.17 -10.19 8.88
CA ALA A 291 -13.19 -9.21 9.26
C ALA A 291 -11.80 -9.56 8.72
N TYR A 292 -10.92 -8.57 8.77
CA TYR A 292 -9.50 -8.78 8.56
C TYR A 292 -8.69 -7.75 9.36
N VAL A 293 -7.45 -8.13 9.67
CA VAL A 293 -6.51 -7.29 10.42
C VAL A 293 -5.55 -6.61 9.45
N GLU A 294 -5.26 -5.33 9.69
CA GLU A 294 -4.22 -4.57 9.00
C GLU A 294 -3.21 -4.02 9.97
N LEU A 295 -1.93 -4.27 9.71
CA LEU A 295 -0.83 -3.59 10.36
C LEU A 295 -0.39 -2.46 9.42
N VAL A 296 -0.50 -1.22 9.89
CA VAL A 296 -0.25 -0.02 9.10
C VAL A 296 0.95 0.71 9.67
N ASP A 297 1.98 0.88 8.85
CA ASP A 297 3.12 1.75 9.12
C ASP A 297 3.05 2.96 8.17
N PRO A 298 2.75 4.17 8.70
CA PRO A 298 2.71 5.38 7.90
C PRO A 298 4.09 6.00 7.62
N GLY A 299 5.19 5.40 8.10
CA GLY A 299 6.55 5.94 8.00
C GLY A 299 7.01 6.66 9.29
N ASP A 300 8.33 6.76 9.45
CA ASP A 300 9.05 7.23 10.65
C ASP A 300 8.76 6.45 11.95
N GLY A 301 8.14 5.30 11.79
CA GLY A 301 7.67 4.43 12.85
C GLY A 301 8.09 3.00 12.62
N PHE A 302 7.45 2.11 13.37
CA PHE A 302 7.43 0.69 13.04
C PHE A 302 6.32 -0.03 13.80
N VAL A 303 5.95 -1.20 13.29
CA VAL A 303 5.17 -2.22 13.99
C VAL A 303 5.94 -3.52 14.00
N ALA A 304 5.94 -4.16 15.17
CA ALA A 304 6.45 -5.49 15.42
C ALA A 304 5.31 -6.35 16.00
N ILE A 305 5.08 -7.54 15.45
CA ILE A 305 4.09 -8.48 15.98
C ILE A 305 4.58 -9.92 15.81
N ASP A 306 4.41 -10.73 16.86
CA ASP A 306 4.81 -12.14 16.85
C ASP A 306 3.62 -13.08 17.05
N ARG A 307 2.46 -12.61 17.54
CA ARG A 307 1.24 -13.43 17.64
C ARG A 307 -0.06 -12.68 17.48
N ILE A 308 -1.04 -13.40 16.94
CA ILE A 308 -2.46 -13.05 16.93
C ILE A 308 -3.28 -14.25 17.40
N LEU A 309 -4.06 -14.07 18.46
CA LEU A 309 -4.93 -15.10 19.04
C LEU A 309 -6.38 -14.62 19.09
N PHE A 310 -7.32 -15.54 18.96
CA PHE A 310 -8.74 -15.30 19.25
C PHE A 310 -9.14 -16.01 20.55
N SER A 311 -9.90 -15.33 21.40
CA SER A 311 -10.32 -15.87 22.69
C SER A 311 -11.60 -15.22 23.20
N ASP A 312 -12.33 -15.95 24.05
CA ASP A 312 -13.40 -15.37 24.86
C ASP A 312 -12.87 -14.83 26.21
N ASP A 313 -11.64 -15.22 26.57
CA ASP A 313 -10.93 -14.82 27.78
C ASP A 313 -9.91 -13.70 27.50
N GLY A 314 -9.20 -13.24 28.54
CA GLY A 314 -8.09 -12.30 28.43
C GLY A 314 -6.79 -12.91 27.87
N PRO A 315 -5.67 -12.17 27.92
CA PRO A 315 -4.36 -12.64 27.43
C PRO A 315 -3.94 -13.99 28.04
N PRO A 316 -3.20 -14.83 27.29
CA PRO A 316 -2.68 -16.09 27.82
C PRO A 316 -1.71 -15.82 28.99
N PRO A 317 -1.57 -16.76 29.95
CA PRO A 317 -0.61 -16.62 31.02
C PRO A 317 0.82 -16.62 30.47
N ASP A 318 1.74 -16.03 31.23
CA ASP A 318 3.17 -16.04 30.88
C ASP A 318 3.68 -17.47 30.75
N ARG A 319 4.43 -17.73 29.68
CA ARG A 319 5.07 -19.03 29.48
C ARG A 319 6.16 -19.28 30.51
N VAL A 320 6.42 -20.55 30.71
CA VAL A 320 7.56 -21.02 31.50
C VAL A 320 8.86 -20.55 30.84
N ASN A 321 9.88 -20.26 31.66
CA ASN A 321 11.19 -19.86 31.17
C ASN A 321 11.78 -20.93 30.22
N PRO A 322 12.03 -20.60 28.94
CA PRO A 322 12.44 -21.59 27.96
C PRO A 322 13.88 -22.09 28.22
N VAL A 323 14.78 -21.26 28.76
CA VAL A 323 16.12 -21.70 29.17
C VAL A 323 16.01 -22.75 30.28
N SER A 324 15.19 -22.52 31.30
CA SER A 324 14.97 -23.52 32.37
C SER A 324 14.38 -24.83 31.85
N GLN A 325 13.43 -24.76 30.90
CA GLN A 325 12.86 -25.94 30.25
C GLN A 325 13.90 -26.75 29.50
N VAL A 326 14.71 -26.11 28.66
CA VAL A 326 15.75 -26.80 27.89
C VAL A 326 16.78 -27.43 28.81
N LEU A 327 17.27 -26.71 29.82
CA LEU A 327 18.27 -27.23 30.75
C LEU A 327 17.76 -28.46 31.52
N LEU A 328 16.53 -28.43 32.03
CA LEU A 328 15.96 -29.50 32.84
C LEU A 328 15.51 -30.74 32.05
N THR A 329 15.57 -30.71 30.70
CA THR A 329 15.42 -31.93 29.88
C THR A 329 16.54 -32.95 30.12
N GLN A 330 17.71 -32.49 30.56
CA GLN A 330 18.83 -33.35 30.92
C GLN A 330 18.51 -34.09 32.23
N ARG A 331 18.54 -35.44 32.19
CA ARG A 331 18.14 -36.28 33.33
C ARG A 331 19.21 -36.37 34.43
N ASP A 332 20.48 -36.13 34.09
CA ASP A 332 21.63 -36.35 34.99
C ASP A 332 22.23 -35.06 35.56
N LEU A 333 21.41 -34.07 35.92
CA LEU A 333 21.85 -32.80 36.51
C LEU A 333 22.07 -32.91 38.04
N ASN A 334 23.03 -33.73 38.44
CA ASN A 334 23.28 -34.09 39.84
C ASN A 334 24.39 -33.26 40.50
N SER A 335 24.94 -32.24 39.85
CA SER A 335 25.99 -31.40 40.43
C SER A 335 25.97 -29.99 39.83
N PRO A 336 26.48 -28.98 40.54
CA PRO A 336 26.55 -27.62 40.00
C PRO A 336 27.44 -27.54 38.75
N ALA A 337 28.47 -28.38 38.66
CA ALA A 337 29.34 -28.47 37.49
C ALA A 337 28.59 -28.96 36.24
N GLN A 338 27.69 -29.93 36.38
CA GLN A 338 26.84 -30.42 35.28
C GLN A 338 25.86 -29.35 34.80
N LEU A 339 25.19 -28.64 35.72
CA LEU A 339 24.30 -27.53 35.35
C LEU A 339 25.08 -26.40 34.65
N ALA A 340 26.30 -26.09 35.11
CA ALA A 340 27.12 -25.07 34.48
C ALA A 340 27.58 -25.49 33.07
N GLY A 341 27.86 -26.78 32.86
CA GLY A 341 28.14 -27.34 31.54
C GLY A 341 26.92 -27.34 30.60
N ALA A 342 25.71 -27.50 31.14
CA ALA A 342 24.47 -27.36 30.37
C ALA A 342 24.27 -25.91 29.91
N TYR A 343 24.53 -24.93 30.79
CA TYR A 343 24.57 -23.52 30.40
C TYR A 343 25.64 -23.24 29.35
N GLU A 344 26.87 -23.75 29.51
CA GLU A 344 27.95 -23.61 28.52
C GLU A 344 27.52 -24.11 27.13
N THR A 345 26.91 -25.29 27.06
CA THR A 345 26.42 -25.88 25.80
C THR A 345 25.35 -25.01 25.15
N LEU A 346 24.37 -24.58 25.93
CA LEU A 346 23.26 -23.75 25.45
C LEU A 346 23.74 -22.37 24.95
N TRP A 347 24.72 -21.78 25.63
CA TRP A 347 25.34 -20.52 25.24
C TRP A 347 26.19 -20.65 23.98
N ALA A 348 26.95 -21.74 23.83
CA ALA A 348 27.70 -22.02 22.61
C ALA A 348 26.75 -22.17 21.40
N GLU A 349 25.61 -22.85 21.58
CA GLU A 349 24.59 -23.01 20.53
C GLU A 349 23.89 -21.68 20.20
N ALA A 350 23.65 -20.84 21.21
CA ALA A 350 23.04 -19.52 21.02
C ALA A 350 23.93 -18.59 20.17
N LEU A 351 25.25 -18.83 20.15
CA LEU A 351 26.25 -18.04 19.43
C LEU A 351 26.73 -18.69 18.11
N ALA A 352 26.42 -19.96 17.85
CA ALA A 352 26.83 -20.69 16.64
C ALA A 352 26.18 -20.16 15.33
N PRO A 353 26.75 -20.35 14.12
CA PRO A 353 26.14 -19.90 12.86
C PRO A 353 24.76 -20.53 12.57
N GLU A 354 23.89 -19.84 11.81
CA GLU A 354 22.53 -20.27 11.47
C GLU A 354 22.44 -21.60 10.71
N THR A 355 23.42 -21.91 9.86
CA THR A 355 23.48 -23.17 9.10
C THR A 355 23.57 -24.40 10.00
N SER A 356 23.99 -24.25 11.26
CA SER A 356 24.05 -25.30 12.29
C SER A 356 22.72 -25.51 13.04
N ARG A 357 21.71 -24.66 12.80
CA ARG A 357 20.45 -24.57 13.56
C ARG A 357 19.24 -25.14 12.81
N ALA A 358 19.32 -25.25 11.50
CA ALA A 358 18.28 -25.87 10.68
C ALA A 358 18.50 -27.39 10.59
N ALA A 359 17.93 -28.13 11.55
CA ALA A 359 17.72 -29.57 11.40
C ALA A 359 16.42 -29.97 12.11
N GLY A 360 15.44 -30.44 11.33
CA GLY A 360 14.23 -31.09 11.81
C GLY A 360 14.50 -32.47 12.39
N ASP A 361 15.35 -32.52 13.43
CA ASP A 361 15.91 -33.76 13.97
C ASP A 361 15.76 -33.76 15.49
N GLY A 362 14.60 -34.16 16.00
CA GLY A 362 14.36 -34.57 17.40
C GLY A 362 14.65 -33.56 18.54
N ARG A 363 14.98 -32.29 18.26
CA ARG A 363 15.29 -31.28 19.31
C ARG A 363 14.03 -30.77 20.01
N SER A 364 14.17 -30.33 21.27
CA SER A 364 13.07 -29.78 22.08
C SER A 364 12.43 -28.56 21.40
N PRO A 365 11.08 -28.45 21.37
CA PRO A 365 10.39 -27.27 20.83
C PRO A 365 10.77 -25.95 21.54
N ASP A 366 11.28 -26.03 22.77
CA ASP A 366 11.65 -24.87 23.59
C ASP A 366 13.09 -24.38 23.33
N LEU A 367 13.87 -25.11 22.53
CA LEU A 367 15.25 -24.75 22.23
C LEU A 367 15.36 -23.40 21.53
N VAL A 368 14.60 -23.18 20.46
CA VAL A 368 14.65 -21.93 19.70
C VAL A 368 14.30 -20.71 20.57
N PRO A 369 13.21 -20.72 21.36
CA PRO A 369 12.93 -19.68 22.35
C PRO A 369 14.05 -19.48 23.40
N ALA A 370 14.69 -20.55 23.87
CA ALA A 370 15.79 -20.45 24.83
C ALA A 370 17.03 -19.76 24.24
N LEU A 371 17.41 -20.10 23.01
CA LEU A 371 18.50 -19.44 22.29
C LEU A 371 18.19 -17.94 22.08
N ALA A 372 16.94 -17.62 21.75
CA ALA A 372 16.47 -16.24 21.59
C ALA A 372 16.67 -15.41 22.87
N GLN A 373 16.29 -15.99 24.02
CA GLN A 373 16.39 -15.35 25.33
C GLN A 373 17.85 -15.07 25.74
N ILE A 374 18.77 -15.97 25.40
CA ILE A 374 20.21 -15.77 25.64
C ILE A 374 20.76 -14.62 24.78
N ARG A 375 20.41 -14.58 23.50
CA ARG A 375 20.85 -13.50 22.61
C ARG A 375 20.28 -12.15 23.03
N LYS A 376 19.03 -12.10 23.48
CA LYS A 376 18.44 -10.92 24.12
C LYS A 376 19.30 -10.44 25.28
N PHE A 377 19.65 -11.34 26.21
CA PHE A 377 20.48 -11.00 27.36
C PHE A 377 21.83 -10.42 26.92
N LEU A 378 22.49 -11.03 25.93
CA LEU A 378 23.75 -10.54 25.35
C LEU A 378 23.63 -9.12 24.80
N ALA A 379 22.55 -8.82 24.09
CA ALA A 379 22.36 -7.53 23.46
C ALA A 379 22.05 -6.41 24.47
N THR A 380 21.22 -6.70 25.48
CA THR A 380 20.62 -5.66 26.32
C THR A 380 21.20 -5.54 27.71
N HIS A 381 21.77 -6.61 28.27
CA HIS A 381 22.15 -6.63 29.68
C HIS A 381 23.56 -6.08 29.90
N GLU A 382 23.75 -5.27 30.95
CA GLU A 382 25.06 -4.72 31.31
C GLU A 382 26.13 -5.78 31.62
N LEU A 383 25.75 -6.96 32.12
CA LEU A 383 26.67 -8.07 32.41
C LEU A 383 27.32 -8.67 31.17
N ALA A 384 26.66 -8.53 30.01
CA ALA A 384 27.19 -9.04 28.77
C ALA A 384 28.38 -8.20 28.26
N THR A 385 28.57 -6.97 28.74
CA THR A 385 29.60 -6.04 28.24
C THR A 385 31.03 -6.55 28.32
N SER A 386 31.33 -7.33 29.36
CA SER A 386 32.66 -7.88 29.63
C SER A 386 32.87 -9.27 29.02
N LEU A 387 31.85 -9.85 28.38
CA LEU A 387 31.98 -11.16 27.73
C LEU A 387 32.80 -11.04 26.43
N PRO A 388 33.62 -12.06 26.07
CA PRO A 388 34.51 -12.03 24.91
C PRO A 388 33.81 -11.61 23.61
N VAL A 389 32.61 -12.15 23.35
CA VAL A 389 31.81 -11.80 22.18
C VAL A 389 31.47 -10.31 22.10
N SER A 390 31.20 -9.67 23.23
CA SER A 390 30.89 -8.24 23.33
C SER A 390 32.14 -7.37 23.22
N VAL A 391 33.29 -7.88 23.68
CA VAL A 391 34.58 -7.19 23.60
C VAL A 391 35.08 -7.16 22.15
N VAL A 392 35.00 -8.28 21.41
CA VAL A 392 35.34 -8.32 19.98
C VAL A 392 34.40 -7.46 19.15
N SER A 393 33.13 -7.39 19.55
CA SER A 393 32.16 -6.48 18.93
C SER A 393 32.47 -4.99 19.19
N GLN A 394 33.29 -4.68 20.18
CA GLN A 394 33.77 -3.34 20.52
C GLN A 394 35.18 -3.03 20.00
N SER A 395 35.80 -3.92 19.22
CA SER A 395 37.11 -3.66 18.61
C SER A 395 37.04 -2.46 17.65
N THR A 396 38.17 -1.76 17.46
CA THR A 396 38.25 -0.59 16.56
C THR A 396 37.81 -0.95 15.14
N GLU A 397 38.20 -2.12 14.64
CA GLU A 397 37.82 -2.61 13.31
C GLU A 397 36.29 -2.80 13.18
N THR A 398 35.66 -3.41 14.20
CA THR A 398 34.20 -3.60 14.22
C THR A 398 33.47 -2.27 14.35
N GLN A 399 33.95 -1.36 15.19
CA GLN A 399 33.38 -0.02 15.35
C GLN A 399 33.46 0.80 14.06
N GLU A 400 34.59 0.75 13.35
CA GLU A 400 34.75 1.43 12.05
C GLU A 400 33.85 0.83 10.96
N ALA A 401 33.65 -0.49 10.94
CA ALA A 401 32.72 -1.15 10.03
C ALA A 401 31.27 -0.74 10.32
N ILE A 402 30.86 -0.77 11.59
CA ILE A 402 29.52 -0.33 12.04
C ILE A 402 29.30 1.16 11.77
N ALA A 403 30.31 2.01 11.99
CA ALA A 403 30.21 3.45 11.73
C ALA A 403 30.06 3.76 10.24
N ARG A 404 30.85 3.11 9.37
CA ARG A 404 30.71 3.22 7.91
C ARG A 404 29.31 2.77 7.47
N TRP A 405 28.85 1.65 7.99
CA TRP A 405 27.52 1.14 7.69
C TRP A 405 26.41 2.09 8.16
N ASN A 406 26.47 2.58 9.40
CA ASN A 406 25.53 3.55 9.96
C ASN A 406 25.42 4.79 9.06
N LYS A 407 26.58 5.33 8.64
CA LYS A 407 26.63 6.48 7.74
C LYS A 407 25.95 6.19 6.40
N SER A 408 26.30 5.09 5.74
CA SER A 408 25.68 4.71 4.46
C SER A 408 24.17 4.45 4.58
N ARG A 409 23.72 3.84 5.69
CA ARG A 409 22.30 3.66 5.97
C ARG A 409 21.59 4.99 6.11
N ASP A 410 22.16 5.94 6.87
CA ASP A 410 21.52 7.23 7.12
C ASP A 410 21.43 8.08 5.85
N GLU A 411 22.48 8.08 5.01
CA GLU A 411 22.49 8.72 3.70
C GLU A 411 21.41 8.14 2.77
N LEU A 412 21.34 6.80 2.66
CA LEU A 412 20.35 6.13 1.83
C LEU A 412 18.93 6.28 2.38
N SER A 413 18.75 6.23 3.70
CA SER A 413 17.44 6.43 4.33
C SER A 413 16.94 7.86 4.14
N ALA A 414 17.82 8.87 4.25
CA ALA A 414 17.46 10.26 3.98
C ALA A 414 17.06 10.50 2.52
N ALA A 415 17.56 9.69 1.58
CA ALA A 415 17.15 9.73 0.18
C ALA A 415 15.74 9.13 -0.07
N ILE A 416 15.14 8.44 0.91
CA ILE A 416 13.77 7.93 0.80
C ILE A 416 12.79 9.10 0.88
N GLN A 417 12.16 9.42 -0.25
CA GLN A 417 11.08 10.39 -0.33
C GLN A 417 9.74 9.75 0.08
N TYR A 418 8.95 10.44 0.91
CA TYR A 418 7.57 10.01 1.19
C TYR A 418 6.76 9.99 -0.09
N SER A 419 5.92 8.98 -0.21
CA SER A 419 5.13 8.79 -1.43
C SER A 419 3.76 9.42 -1.30
N ARG A 420 3.25 9.96 -2.40
CA ARG A 420 1.83 10.24 -2.53
C ARG A 420 1.08 8.91 -2.55
N ARG A 421 0.20 8.71 -1.57
CA ARG A 421 -0.64 7.53 -1.49
C ARG A 421 -1.99 7.80 -2.16
N ALA A 422 -2.48 6.83 -2.92
CA ALA A 422 -3.84 6.81 -3.43
C ALA A 422 -4.56 5.55 -2.97
N ILE A 423 -5.88 5.66 -2.80
CA ILE A 423 -6.73 4.49 -2.61
C ILE A 423 -6.80 3.75 -3.94
N THR A 424 -6.45 2.48 -3.90
CA THR A 424 -6.42 1.57 -5.04
C THR A 424 -7.14 0.28 -4.66
N MET A 425 -7.54 -0.49 -5.66
CA MET A 425 -8.10 -1.82 -5.47
C MET A 425 -6.98 -2.85 -5.60
N ALA A 426 -6.69 -3.58 -4.53
CA ALA A 426 -5.64 -4.60 -4.47
C ALA A 426 -6.22 -6.01 -4.32
N ASP A 427 -5.34 -7.00 -4.36
CA ASP A 427 -5.67 -8.40 -4.23
C ASP A 427 -6.04 -8.75 -2.78
N GLY A 428 -7.00 -9.65 -2.61
CA GLY A 428 -7.51 -10.06 -1.30
C GLY A 428 -7.79 -11.56 -1.24
N THR A 429 -8.58 -11.95 -0.24
CA THR A 429 -8.94 -13.34 0.03
C THR A 429 -9.81 -13.87 -1.10
N PRO A 430 -9.56 -15.07 -1.62
CA PRO A 430 -10.44 -15.65 -2.62
C PRO A 430 -11.83 -15.93 -2.03
N GLU A 431 -12.85 -15.28 -2.58
CA GLU A 431 -14.24 -15.35 -2.13
C GLU A 431 -15.16 -15.56 -3.35
N ASP A 432 -15.86 -16.68 -3.38
CA ASP A 432 -16.96 -16.93 -4.31
C ASP A 432 -18.26 -16.39 -3.72
N ASP A 433 -19.25 -16.11 -4.58
CA ASP A 433 -20.51 -15.49 -4.16
C ASP A 433 -21.68 -16.47 -4.28
N PHE A 434 -22.80 -16.18 -3.63
CA PHE A 434 -23.99 -17.04 -3.63
C PHE A 434 -25.11 -16.40 -4.45
N ILE A 435 -25.92 -17.23 -5.10
CA ILE A 435 -27.16 -16.73 -5.70
C ILE A 435 -28.09 -16.26 -4.59
N HIS A 436 -28.45 -14.98 -4.55
CA HIS A 436 -29.45 -14.49 -3.61
C HIS A 436 -30.84 -14.85 -4.14
N LEU A 437 -31.49 -15.82 -3.49
CA LEU A 437 -32.80 -16.30 -3.92
C LEU A 437 -33.82 -15.16 -3.80
N ARG A 438 -34.42 -14.79 -4.94
CA ARG A 438 -35.33 -13.63 -5.07
C ARG A 438 -34.68 -12.30 -4.68
N GLY A 439 -33.36 -12.18 -4.80
CA GLY A 439 -32.60 -10.97 -4.46
C GLY A 439 -32.47 -10.71 -2.95
N THR A 440 -32.85 -11.66 -2.09
CA THR A 440 -32.78 -11.49 -0.63
C THR A 440 -31.39 -11.89 -0.11
N PRO A 441 -30.62 -11.00 0.53
CA PRO A 441 -29.26 -11.31 1.00
C PRO A 441 -29.22 -12.37 2.11
N HIS A 442 -30.31 -12.56 2.85
CA HIS A 442 -30.40 -13.58 3.91
C HIS A 442 -30.77 -14.97 3.40
N ARG A 443 -31.09 -15.13 2.12
CA ARG A 443 -31.53 -16.40 1.53
C ARG A 443 -30.59 -16.82 0.41
N LEU A 444 -29.46 -17.36 0.83
CA LEU A 444 -28.40 -17.82 -0.05
C LEU A 444 -28.81 -19.13 -0.75
N GLY A 445 -28.53 -19.23 -2.05
CA GLY A 445 -28.72 -20.41 -2.88
C GLY A 445 -27.39 -21.11 -3.16
N GLU A 446 -27.22 -21.59 -4.39
CA GLU A 446 -25.97 -22.22 -4.83
C GLU A 446 -24.80 -21.23 -4.82
N VAL A 447 -23.62 -21.72 -4.43
CA VAL A 447 -22.33 -21.01 -4.61
C VAL A 447 -22.05 -20.89 -6.10
N VAL A 448 -21.60 -19.73 -6.52
CA VAL A 448 -21.17 -19.43 -7.89
C VAL A 448 -19.69 -19.07 -7.86
N PRO A 449 -18.83 -19.93 -8.45
CA PRO A 449 -17.41 -19.65 -8.48
C PRO A 449 -17.10 -18.44 -9.37
N ARG A 450 -16.04 -17.72 -9.01
CA ARG A 450 -15.52 -16.60 -9.81
C ARG A 450 -15.05 -17.07 -11.19
N ARG A 451 -15.69 -16.55 -12.23
CA ARG A 451 -15.39 -16.85 -13.64
C ARG A 451 -15.86 -15.72 -14.56
N LEU A 452 -15.36 -15.69 -15.79
CA LEU A 452 -15.86 -14.78 -16.83
C LEU A 452 -17.29 -15.19 -17.21
N LEU A 453 -18.02 -14.28 -17.86
CA LEU A 453 -19.35 -14.56 -18.42
C LEU A 453 -19.35 -15.88 -19.20
N GLU A 454 -20.30 -16.75 -18.92
CA GLU A 454 -20.39 -18.09 -19.52
C GLU A 454 -20.50 -18.02 -21.05
N ALA A 455 -21.19 -17.00 -21.57
CA ALA A 455 -21.30 -16.75 -23.00
C ALA A 455 -19.96 -16.42 -23.70
N ILE A 456 -18.95 -15.99 -22.95
CA ILE A 456 -17.61 -15.66 -23.49
C ILE A 456 -16.64 -16.81 -23.23
N GLY A 457 -16.53 -17.26 -21.99
CA GLY A 457 -15.52 -18.25 -21.60
C GLY A 457 -16.00 -19.71 -21.59
N GLY A 458 -17.28 -19.97 -21.84
CA GLY A 458 -17.88 -21.31 -21.71
C GLY A 458 -18.21 -21.69 -20.25
N ALA A 459 -18.77 -22.89 -20.05
CA ALA A 459 -19.16 -23.37 -18.72
C ALA A 459 -17.96 -23.88 -17.89
N ASP A 460 -16.99 -24.53 -18.52
CA ASP A 460 -15.87 -25.24 -17.88
C ASP A 460 -14.61 -24.37 -17.70
N GLN A 461 -14.80 -23.14 -17.28
CA GLN A 461 -13.70 -22.19 -17.08
C GLN A 461 -12.87 -22.53 -15.83
N PRO A 462 -11.53 -22.39 -15.88
CA PRO A 462 -10.70 -22.55 -14.70
C PRO A 462 -11.00 -21.45 -13.68
N VAL A 463 -11.09 -21.80 -12.40
CA VAL A 463 -11.31 -20.83 -11.30
C VAL A 463 -9.96 -20.47 -10.68
N SER A 464 -9.71 -19.18 -10.47
CA SER A 464 -8.48 -18.74 -9.82
C SER A 464 -8.54 -19.11 -8.33
N LYS A 465 -7.55 -19.88 -7.87
CA LYS A 465 -7.50 -20.37 -6.48
C LYS A 465 -6.87 -19.37 -5.51
N ASN A 466 -6.10 -18.42 -6.03
CA ASN A 466 -5.33 -17.48 -5.23
C ASN A 466 -5.75 -16.05 -5.53
N GLY A 467 -5.80 -15.22 -4.48
CA GLY A 467 -6.10 -13.81 -4.65
C GLY A 467 -7.52 -13.53 -5.11
N SER A 468 -7.70 -12.34 -5.68
CA SER A 468 -8.98 -11.88 -6.23
C SER A 468 -9.34 -12.54 -7.56
N GLY A 469 -8.35 -13.06 -8.29
CA GLY A 469 -8.51 -13.53 -9.67
C GLY A 469 -8.69 -12.42 -10.71
N ARG A 470 -8.68 -11.12 -10.31
CA ARG A 470 -8.87 -10.01 -11.26
C ARG A 470 -7.80 -9.92 -12.35
N LEU A 471 -6.55 -10.26 -12.02
CA LEU A 471 -5.47 -10.32 -13.00
C LEU A 471 -5.71 -11.43 -14.03
N ASP A 472 -6.17 -12.59 -13.58
CA ASP A 472 -6.52 -13.70 -14.47
C ASP A 472 -7.73 -13.36 -15.33
N LEU A 473 -8.74 -12.70 -14.76
CA LEU A 473 -9.88 -12.16 -15.50
C LEU A 473 -9.41 -11.20 -16.60
N ALA A 474 -8.56 -10.24 -16.26
CA ALA A 474 -8.03 -9.27 -17.22
C ALA A 474 -7.23 -9.96 -18.35
N ARG A 475 -6.37 -10.93 -18.01
CA ARG A 475 -5.62 -11.73 -18.99
C ARG A 475 -6.51 -12.51 -19.94
N ARG A 476 -7.61 -13.10 -19.44
CA ARG A 476 -8.59 -13.80 -20.28
C ARG A 476 -9.38 -12.87 -21.17
N MET A 477 -9.74 -11.68 -20.68
CA MET A 477 -10.48 -10.68 -21.47
C MET A 477 -9.68 -10.15 -22.67
N ILE A 478 -8.35 -10.17 -22.61
CA ILE A 478 -7.46 -9.72 -23.70
C ILE A 478 -6.91 -10.89 -24.54
N ASP A 479 -7.32 -12.13 -24.25
CA ASP A 479 -6.85 -13.30 -25.00
C ASP A 479 -7.37 -13.25 -26.45
N VAL A 480 -6.55 -13.70 -27.40
CA VAL A 480 -6.82 -13.62 -28.84
C VAL A 480 -8.06 -14.44 -29.21
N GLY A 481 -8.38 -15.48 -28.44
CA GLY A 481 -9.60 -16.28 -28.60
C GLY A 481 -10.90 -15.52 -28.31
N HIS A 482 -10.84 -14.31 -27.73
CA HIS A 482 -12.01 -13.53 -27.31
C HIS A 482 -11.98 -12.08 -27.87
N PRO A 483 -12.40 -11.87 -29.13
CA PRO A 483 -12.25 -10.57 -29.80
C PRO A 483 -13.24 -9.50 -29.33
N VAL A 484 -14.14 -9.79 -28.38
CA VAL A 484 -15.21 -8.87 -27.95
C VAL A 484 -14.62 -7.57 -27.39
N LEU A 485 -13.60 -7.65 -26.52
CA LEU A 485 -12.97 -6.46 -25.95
C LEU A 485 -12.31 -5.60 -27.05
N ALA A 486 -11.62 -6.23 -27.98
CA ALA A 486 -10.97 -5.55 -29.11
C ALA A 486 -12.01 -4.92 -30.05
N ARG A 487 -13.10 -5.62 -30.40
CA ARG A 487 -14.23 -5.09 -31.18
C ARG A 487 -14.85 -3.86 -30.52
N VAL A 488 -15.09 -3.90 -29.21
CA VAL A 488 -15.62 -2.77 -28.45
C VAL A 488 -14.66 -1.58 -28.49
N LEU A 489 -13.35 -1.81 -28.29
CA LEU A 489 -12.33 -0.75 -28.36
C LEU A 489 -12.23 -0.13 -29.76
N VAL A 490 -12.15 -0.94 -30.81
CA VAL A 490 -12.13 -0.49 -32.20
C VAL A 490 -13.36 0.35 -32.52
N ASN A 491 -14.55 -0.13 -32.14
CA ASN A 491 -15.80 0.61 -32.36
C ASN A 491 -15.84 1.94 -31.60
N ARG A 492 -15.32 1.99 -30.37
CA ARG A 492 -15.22 3.25 -29.60
C ARG A 492 -14.24 4.23 -30.24
N ILE A 493 -13.10 3.76 -30.71
CA ILE A 493 -12.11 4.59 -31.42
C ILE A 493 -12.69 5.11 -32.74
N TRP A 494 -13.36 4.25 -33.51
CA TRP A 494 -14.11 4.64 -34.70
C TRP A 494 -15.12 5.74 -34.37
N LYS A 495 -16.00 5.50 -33.38
CA LYS A 495 -17.00 6.47 -32.93
C LYS A 495 -16.41 7.84 -32.60
N HIS A 496 -15.24 7.90 -31.94
CA HIS A 496 -14.63 9.19 -31.59
C HIS A 496 -14.14 9.99 -32.80
N HIS A 497 -13.76 9.31 -33.89
CA HIS A 497 -13.32 9.95 -35.13
C HIS A 497 -14.49 10.27 -36.07
N PHE A 498 -15.46 9.37 -36.19
CA PHE A 498 -16.54 9.44 -37.18
C PHE A 498 -17.91 9.87 -36.59
N GLY A 499 -18.00 10.11 -35.27
CA GLY A 499 -19.19 10.57 -34.55
C GLY A 499 -20.14 9.45 -34.12
N GLU A 500 -20.35 8.44 -34.96
CA GLU A 500 -21.18 7.25 -34.71
C GLU A 500 -20.29 5.99 -34.75
N GLY A 501 -20.60 4.97 -33.96
CA GLY A 501 -19.90 3.68 -34.03
C GLY A 501 -20.40 2.83 -35.20
N LEU A 502 -19.58 1.89 -35.69
CA LEU A 502 -20.07 0.80 -36.55
C LEU A 502 -21.17 0.01 -35.86
N VAL A 503 -21.03 -0.20 -34.55
CA VAL A 503 -22.11 -0.56 -33.64
C VAL A 503 -22.56 0.71 -32.93
N ALA A 504 -23.79 1.15 -33.22
CA ALA A 504 -24.34 2.41 -32.69
C ALA A 504 -24.54 2.42 -31.17
N THR A 505 -24.61 1.24 -30.54
CA THR A 505 -24.70 1.04 -29.08
C THR A 505 -23.33 0.69 -28.50
N PRO A 506 -22.45 1.66 -28.21
CA PRO A 506 -21.06 1.39 -27.80
C PRO A 506 -20.92 0.69 -26.43
N ASP A 507 -21.99 0.64 -25.65
CA ASP A 507 -22.05 -0.01 -24.33
C ASP A 507 -22.77 -1.36 -24.35
N ASP A 508 -23.37 -1.75 -25.48
CA ASP A 508 -24.10 -3.02 -25.62
C ASP A 508 -23.84 -3.66 -26.99
N PHE A 509 -23.05 -4.73 -26.97
CA PHE A 509 -22.74 -5.60 -28.13
C PHE A 509 -23.54 -6.92 -28.07
N GLY A 510 -24.43 -7.07 -27.09
CA GLY A 510 -25.28 -8.23 -26.90
C GLY A 510 -26.59 -8.12 -27.69
N ASN A 511 -27.55 -8.97 -27.33
CA ASN A 511 -28.84 -9.08 -28.04
C ASN A 511 -29.73 -7.83 -27.93
N MET A 512 -29.51 -6.98 -26.92
CA MET A 512 -30.24 -5.71 -26.74
C MET A 512 -29.54 -4.54 -27.45
N GLY A 513 -28.29 -4.74 -27.89
CA GLY A 513 -27.55 -3.81 -28.72
C GLY A 513 -27.96 -3.85 -30.20
N GLN A 514 -27.44 -2.90 -30.97
CA GLN A 514 -27.59 -2.89 -32.42
C GLN A 514 -26.52 -3.73 -33.09
N LYS A 515 -26.86 -4.31 -34.26
CA LYS A 515 -25.87 -5.01 -35.09
C LYS A 515 -24.90 -4.02 -35.74
N PRO A 516 -23.65 -4.43 -36.02
CA PRO A 516 -22.71 -3.59 -36.76
C PRO A 516 -23.24 -3.30 -38.17
N THR A 517 -23.11 -2.05 -38.62
CA THR A 517 -23.45 -1.68 -40.01
C THR A 517 -22.51 -2.38 -41.01
N HIS A 518 -21.23 -2.51 -40.65
CA HIS A 518 -20.20 -3.16 -41.47
C HIS A 518 -19.46 -4.22 -40.64
N PRO A 519 -20.00 -5.45 -40.51
CA PRO A 519 -19.42 -6.49 -39.66
C PRO A 519 -18.01 -6.90 -40.12
N GLU A 520 -17.80 -7.08 -41.43
CA GLU A 520 -16.51 -7.50 -41.98
C GLU A 520 -15.42 -6.44 -41.76
N LEU A 521 -15.78 -5.15 -41.87
CA LEU A 521 -14.86 -4.05 -41.58
C LEU A 521 -14.48 -4.02 -40.10
N LEU A 522 -15.45 -4.19 -39.19
CA LEU A 522 -15.19 -4.25 -37.76
C LEU A 522 -14.24 -5.42 -37.45
N ASP A 523 -14.41 -6.55 -38.11
CA ASP A 523 -13.59 -7.76 -37.90
C ASP A 523 -12.17 -7.58 -38.44
N TYR A 524 -12.04 -7.01 -39.63
CA TYR A 524 -10.75 -6.62 -40.20
C TYR A 524 -9.99 -5.68 -39.27
N LEU A 525 -10.61 -4.57 -38.84
CA LEU A 525 -9.98 -3.59 -37.95
C LEU A 525 -9.64 -4.18 -36.58
N THR A 526 -10.44 -5.11 -36.09
CA THR A 526 -10.18 -5.84 -34.84
C THR A 526 -8.97 -6.75 -34.97
N ALA A 527 -8.89 -7.54 -36.04
CA ALA A 527 -7.76 -8.42 -36.31
C ALA A 527 -6.46 -7.61 -36.44
N GLU A 528 -6.48 -6.53 -37.23
CA GLU A 528 -5.36 -5.59 -37.37
C GLU A 528 -4.95 -4.99 -36.03
N PHE A 529 -5.90 -4.57 -35.20
CA PHE A 529 -5.61 -3.97 -33.90
C PHE A 529 -4.88 -4.96 -32.95
N ILE A 530 -5.32 -6.22 -32.92
CA ILE A 530 -4.68 -7.27 -32.12
C ILE A 530 -3.29 -7.62 -32.67
N GLN A 531 -3.16 -7.83 -33.98
CA GLN A 531 -1.88 -8.18 -34.64
C GLN A 531 -0.82 -7.09 -34.45
N ASN A 532 -1.24 -5.84 -34.41
CA ASN A 532 -0.39 -4.68 -34.17
C ASN A 532 -0.12 -4.40 -32.67
N GLY A 533 -0.30 -5.41 -31.81
CA GLY A 533 0.03 -5.32 -30.38
C GLY A 533 -0.86 -4.35 -29.60
N TRP A 534 -2.13 -4.21 -29.99
CA TRP A 534 -3.11 -3.34 -29.33
C TRP A 534 -2.71 -1.85 -29.35
N SER A 535 -1.93 -1.44 -30.35
CA SER A 535 -1.46 -0.06 -30.48
C SER A 535 -2.56 0.90 -30.92
N ILE A 536 -3.13 1.65 -29.95
CA ILE A 536 -4.15 2.67 -30.21
C ILE A 536 -3.65 3.73 -31.22
N LYS A 537 -2.36 4.10 -31.17
CA LYS A 537 -1.76 5.07 -32.09
C LYS A 537 -1.75 4.58 -33.53
N GLN A 538 -1.42 3.30 -33.76
CA GLN A 538 -1.43 2.73 -35.11
C GLN A 538 -2.84 2.60 -35.65
N LEU A 539 -3.82 2.21 -34.81
CA LEU A 539 -5.22 2.21 -35.19
C LEU A 539 -5.74 3.61 -35.55
N HIS A 540 -5.40 4.64 -34.79
CA HIS A 540 -5.70 6.03 -35.17
C HIS A 540 -5.12 6.37 -36.55
N ARG A 541 -3.83 6.09 -36.79
CA ARG A 541 -3.20 6.33 -38.09
C ARG A 541 -3.93 5.58 -39.22
N CYS A 542 -4.29 4.32 -39.00
CA CYS A 542 -5.03 3.51 -39.97
C CYS A 542 -6.34 4.19 -40.37
N LEU A 543 -7.14 4.65 -39.39
CA LEU A 543 -8.43 5.29 -39.64
C LEU A 543 -8.29 6.66 -40.30
N LEU A 544 -7.37 7.51 -39.82
CA LEU A 544 -7.18 8.88 -40.30
C LEU A 544 -6.62 8.97 -41.74
N LEU A 545 -6.00 7.89 -42.22
CA LEU A 545 -5.50 7.78 -43.60
C LEU A 545 -6.52 7.19 -44.57
N THR A 546 -7.72 6.81 -44.11
CA THR A 546 -8.77 6.30 -44.99
C THR A 546 -9.38 7.42 -45.82
N GLN A 547 -9.84 7.07 -47.03
CA GLN A 547 -10.67 7.97 -47.82
C GLN A 547 -11.93 8.38 -47.05
N THR A 548 -12.54 7.44 -46.30
CA THR A 548 -13.74 7.69 -45.49
C THR A 548 -13.55 8.83 -44.49
N TYR A 549 -12.40 8.91 -43.80
CA TYR A 549 -12.12 10.01 -42.86
C TYR A 549 -11.89 11.35 -43.58
N GLN A 550 -11.40 11.31 -44.81
CA GLN A 550 -11.06 12.50 -45.60
C GLN A 550 -12.21 12.97 -46.51
N MET A 551 -13.39 12.34 -46.44
CA MET A 551 -14.56 12.76 -47.21
C MET A 551 -15.08 14.12 -46.75
N SER A 552 -15.70 14.87 -47.66
CA SER A 552 -16.43 16.09 -47.31
C SER A 552 -17.71 15.75 -46.53
N SER A 553 -18.17 16.68 -45.68
CA SER A 553 -19.50 16.65 -45.06
C SER A 553 -20.64 16.99 -46.05
N HIS A 554 -20.32 17.52 -47.23
CA HIS A 554 -21.29 17.74 -48.32
C HIS A 554 -21.53 16.45 -49.11
N ALA A 555 -22.80 16.12 -49.35
CA ALA A 555 -23.16 15.02 -50.25
C ALA A 555 -23.20 15.51 -51.70
N VAL A 556 -22.86 14.61 -52.64
CA VAL A 556 -22.87 14.91 -54.09
C VAL A 556 -24.30 15.14 -54.63
N ASP A 557 -25.30 14.45 -54.05
CA ASP A 557 -26.72 14.58 -54.38
C ASP A 557 -27.53 14.45 -53.08
N GLU A 558 -27.72 15.59 -52.39
CA GLU A 558 -28.37 15.62 -51.06
C GLU A 558 -29.80 15.08 -51.09
N ALA A 559 -30.55 15.33 -52.17
CA ALA A 559 -31.94 14.89 -52.28
C ALA A 559 -32.03 13.36 -52.35
N ARG A 560 -31.24 12.74 -53.22
CA ARG A 560 -31.21 11.28 -53.36
C ARG A 560 -30.68 10.59 -52.10
N VAL A 561 -29.65 11.16 -51.48
CA VAL A 561 -29.07 10.62 -50.25
C VAL A 561 -30.06 10.67 -49.09
N ALA A 562 -30.83 11.76 -48.96
CA ALA A 562 -31.85 11.90 -47.92
C ALA A 562 -32.96 10.83 -48.03
N GLU A 563 -33.20 10.29 -49.22
CA GLU A 563 -34.16 9.19 -49.43
C GLU A 563 -33.56 7.82 -49.08
N ILE A 564 -32.30 7.56 -49.45
CA ILE A 564 -31.68 6.22 -49.35
C ILE A 564 -31.04 5.97 -47.99
N ASP A 565 -30.22 6.90 -47.51
CA ASP A 565 -29.46 6.77 -46.26
C ASP A 565 -29.41 8.11 -45.49
N PRO A 566 -30.56 8.60 -44.99
CA PRO A 566 -30.62 9.89 -44.29
C PRO A 566 -29.75 9.96 -43.03
N GLN A 567 -29.37 8.79 -42.46
CA GLN A 567 -28.57 8.69 -41.25
C GLN A 567 -27.08 8.47 -41.53
N ASN A 568 -26.65 8.45 -42.79
CA ASN A 568 -25.28 8.19 -43.22
C ASN A 568 -24.68 6.90 -42.61
N LYS A 569 -25.49 5.83 -42.51
CA LYS A 569 -25.04 4.52 -42.02
C LYS A 569 -24.03 3.84 -42.94
N LEU A 570 -24.03 4.20 -44.22
CA LEU A 570 -23.14 3.71 -45.27
C LEU A 570 -21.87 4.55 -45.42
N TRP A 571 -21.69 5.59 -44.60
CA TRP A 571 -20.47 6.41 -44.56
C TRP A 571 -20.09 7.02 -45.91
N HIS A 572 -21.08 7.55 -46.64
CA HIS A 572 -20.89 8.15 -47.97
C HIS A 572 -20.48 9.64 -47.89
N ARG A 573 -20.37 10.21 -46.68
CA ARG A 573 -19.87 11.54 -46.35
C ARG A 573 -19.31 11.58 -44.94
N MET A 574 -18.57 12.63 -44.58
CA MET A 574 -18.21 12.88 -43.18
C MET A 574 -19.42 13.44 -42.42
N ASN A 575 -19.51 13.12 -41.12
CA ASN A 575 -20.56 13.66 -40.27
C ASN A 575 -20.09 14.98 -39.64
N MET A 576 -20.87 16.03 -39.82
CA MET A 576 -20.67 17.28 -39.10
C MET A 576 -20.73 17.04 -37.59
N ARG A 577 -19.73 17.53 -36.86
CA ARG A 577 -19.55 17.21 -35.44
C ARG A 577 -19.51 18.48 -34.59
N ARG A 578 -20.41 18.56 -33.62
CA ARG A 578 -20.38 19.60 -32.57
C ARG A 578 -19.20 19.35 -31.64
N LEU A 579 -18.40 20.39 -31.36
CA LEU A 579 -17.34 20.34 -30.36
C LEU A 579 -17.93 20.00 -28.99
N GLU A 580 -17.29 19.05 -28.31
CA GLU A 580 -17.60 18.75 -26.91
C GLU A 580 -17.23 19.93 -26.01
N CYS A 581 -17.84 20.03 -24.84
CA CYS A 581 -17.69 21.21 -23.98
C CYS A 581 -16.22 21.51 -23.58
N GLU A 582 -15.41 20.47 -23.36
CA GLU A 582 -13.98 20.62 -23.04
C GLU A 582 -13.20 21.16 -24.25
N SER A 583 -13.48 20.65 -25.45
CA SER A 583 -12.86 21.11 -26.69
C SER A 583 -13.28 22.53 -27.05
N LEU A 584 -14.56 22.88 -26.87
CA LEU A 584 -15.06 24.23 -27.08
C LEU A 584 -14.37 25.23 -26.14
N ARG A 585 -14.28 24.90 -24.84
CA ARG A 585 -13.58 25.73 -23.87
C ARG A 585 -12.09 25.88 -24.23
N ASP A 586 -11.42 24.78 -24.55
CA ASP A 586 -10.01 24.79 -24.90
C ASP A 586 -9.75 25.54 -26.23
N ALA A 587 -10.70 25.52 -27.18
CA ALA A 587 -10.64 26.29 -28.41
C ALA A 587 -10.72 27.80 -28.14
N VAL A 588 -11.64 28.24 -27.29
CA VAL A 588 -11.72 29.66 -26.85
C VAL A 588 -10.42 30.11 -26.19
N LEU A 589 -9.86 29.29 -25.29
CA LEU A 589 -8.56 29.59 -24.68
C LEU A 589 -7.42 29.63 -25.71
N ALA A 590 -7.47 28.79 -26.74
CA ALA A 590 -6.45 28.73 -27.77
C ALA A 590 -6.46 30.02 -28.62
N VAL A 591 -7.63 30.46 -29.08
CA VAL A 591 -7.77 31.65 -29.92
C VAL A 591 -7.55 32.94 -29.13
N SER A 592 -7.99 33.01 -27.86
CA SER A 592 -7.67 34.16 -27.00
C SER A 592 -6.17 34.25 -26.68
N GLY A 593 -5.42 33.15 -26.82
CA GLY A 593 -4.00 33.05 -26.47
C GLY A 593 -3.75 32.70 -25.00
N ARG A 594 -4.80 32.35 -24.24
CA ARG A 594 -4.70 31.97 -22.81
C ARG A 594 -4.36 30.49 -22.59
N LEU A 595 -4.44 29.64 -23.61
CA LEU A 595 -4.25 28.20 -23.44
C LEU A 595 -2.85 27.83 -22.92
N ASN A 596 -2.80 27.39 -21.68
CA ASN A 596 -1.62 26.79 -21.06
C ASN A 596 -1.55 25.28 -21.40
N ARG A 597 -0.54 24.91 -22.19
CA ARG A 597 -0.28 23.53 -22.64
C ARG A 597 0.56 22.68 -21.68
N GLN A 598 0.96 23.20 -20.53
CA GLN A 598 1.75 22.48 -19.54
C GLN A 598 1.06 21.15 -19.18
N MET A 599 1.80 20.05 -19.25
CA MET A 599 1.27 18.74 -18.85
C MET A 599 1.52 18.48 -17.37
N TYR A 600 0.66 17.65 -16.76
CA TYR A 600 0.73 17.24 -15.36
C TYR A 600 0.59 18.42 -14.37
N GLY A 601 0.83 18.16 -13.09
CA GLY A 601 0.64 19.13 -12.02
C GLY A 601 -0.75 19.07 -11.36
N PRO A 602 -0.96 19.87 -10.30
CA PRO A 602 -2.23 19.89 -9.58
C PRO A 602 -3.39 20.40 -10.45
N SER A 603 -4.61 19.96 -10.13
CA SER A 603 -5.82 20.47 -10.77
C SER A 603 -6.13 21.90 -10.31
N VAL A 604 -6.75 22.71 -11.17
CA VAL A 604 -7.27 24.03 -10.80
C VAL A 604 -8.70 23.89 -10.29
N MET A 605 -9.04 24.58 -9.19
CA MET A 605 -10.40 24.55 -8.67
C MET A 605 -11.38 25.17 -9.68
N PRO A 606 -12.62 24.67 -9.79
CA PRO A 606 -13.61 25.29 -10.65
C PRO A 606 -14.00 26.67 -10.11
N HIS A 607 -14.35 27.57 -11.02
CA HIS A 607 -14.98 28.83 -10.66
C HIS A 607 -16.37 28.56 -10.06
N LEU A 608 -16.59 29.07 -8.85
CA LEU A 608 -17.85 28.97 -8.12
C LEU A 608 -18.68 30.23 -8.36
N THR A 609 -19.89 30.06 -8.88
CA THR A 609 -20.86 31.15 -9.01
C THR A 609 -21.54 31.45 -7.67
N ALA A 610 -22.22 32.60 -7.57
CA ALA A 610 -22.97 32.98 -6.37
C ALA A 610 -24.07 31.97 -5.98
N PHE A 611 -24.58 31.20 -6.95
CA PHE A 611 -25.66 30.24 -6.75
C PHE A 611 -25.17 28.84 -6.33
N MET A 612 -23.86 28.59 -6.36
CA MET A 612 -23.27 27.30 -6.01
C MET A 612 -23.04 27.19 -4.48
N ILE A 613 -24.16 27.05 -3.75
CA ILE A 613 -24.21 26.87 -2.30
C ILE A 613 -24.52 25.41 -1.92
N GLY A 614 -23.97 24.91 -0.81
CA GLY A 614 -24.29 23.57 -0.32
C GLY A 614 -23.18 22.90 0.49
N ARG A 615 -23.49 21.72 1.04
CA ARG A 615 -22.55 20.91 1.81
C ARG A 615 -21.38 20.45 0.91
N GLY A 616 -20.16 20.69 1.36
CA GLY A 616 -18.93 20.33 0.63
C GLY A 616 -18.45 21.40 -0.36
N ARG A 617 -18.98 22.62 -0.29
CA ARG A 617 -18.51 23.76 -1.09
C ARG A 617 -17.02 23.98 -0.86
N PRO A 618 -16.19 24.10 -1.91
CA PRO A 618 -14.79 24.46 -1.75
C PRO A 618 -14.64 25.78 -0.99
N GLY A 619 -13.63 25.88 -0.14
CA GLY A 619 -13.37 27.11 0.62
C GLY A 619 -12.94 28.30 -0.24
N GLN A 620 -12.45 28.06 -1.46
CA GLN A 620 -12.01 29.07 -2.40
C GLN A 620 -12.55 28.78 -3.80
N SER A 621 -12.94 29.84 -4.50
CA SER A 621 -13.33 29.80 -5.92
C SER A 621 -12.09 29.85 -6.80
N GLY A 622 -12.04 29.06 -7.87
CA GLY A 622 -10.99 29.17 -8.86
C GLY A 622 -11.21 30.32 -9.86
N PRO A 623 -10.18 30.67 -10.65
CA PRO A 623 -10.29 31.60 -11.76
C PRO A 623 -11.32 31.14 -12.78
N ILE A 624 -12.03 32.08 -13.41
CA ILE A 624 -13.07 31.76 -14.40
C ILE A 624 -12.52 31.04 -15.64
N ASP A 625 -11.32 31.39 -16.06
CA ASP A 625 -10.59 30.77 -17.16
C ASP A 625 -9.70 29.59 -16.71
N GLY A 626 -9.77 29.21 -15.42
CA GLY A 626 -9.00 28.11 -14.86
C GLY A 626 -7.48 28.27 -15.04
N ASP A 627 -6.96 29.49 -14.96
CA ASP A 627 -5.56 29.84 -15.24
C ASP A 627 -5.11 29.47 -16.66
N GLY A 628 -6.05 29.44 -17.60
CA GLY A 628 -5.82 29.03 -18.99
C GLY A 628 -5.50 27.55 -19.16
N ARG A 629 -5.57 26.73 -18.10
CA ARG A 629 -5.27 25.30 -18.17
C ARG A 629 -6.29 24.59 -19.07
N ARG A 630 -5.83 23.58 -19.81
CA ARG A 630 -6.70 22.65 -20.53
C ARG A 630 -7.78 22.11 -19.59
N THR A 631 -9.00 21.98 -20.11
CA THR A 631 -10.19 21.65 -19.32
C THR A 631 -10.05 20.34 -18.55
N ILE A 632 -9.25 19.38 -19.05
CA ILE A 632 -8.91 18.12 -18.38
C ILE A 632 -8.19 18.29 -17.02
N TYR A 633 -7.61 19.46 -16.75
CA TYR A 633 -6.94 19.78 -15.48
C TYR A 633 -7.83 20.57 -14.51
N LEU A 634 -9.09 20.82 -14.84
CA LEU A 634 -10.04 21.37 -13.88
C LEU A 634 -10.46 20.29 -12.89
N SER A 635 -10.57 20.66 -11.61
CA SER A 635 -11.04 19.76 -10.56
C SER A 635 -12.54 19.48 -10.75
N VAL A 636 -12.88 18.19 -10.79
CA VAL A 636 -14.28 17.74 -10.87
C VAL A 636 -14.81 17.50 -9.46
N ARG A 637 -15.78 18.30 -9.03
CA ARG A 637 -16.50 18.10 -7.77
C ARG A 637 -17.95 17.80 -8.03
N ARG A 638 -18.42 16.63 -7.57
CA ARG A 638 -19.76 16.08 -7.81
C ARG A 638 -20.90 17.10 -7.66
N ASN A 639 -20.85 17.95 -6.64
CA ASN A 639 -21.89 18.95 -6.34
C ASN A 639 -21.58 20.37 -6.86
N PHE A 640 -20.40 20.59 -7.46
CA PHE A 640 -19.89 21.90 -7.84
C PHE A 640 -19.27 21.85 -9.25
N LEU A 641 -20.04 21.33 -10.21
CA LEU A 641 -19.64 21.27 -11.61
C LEU A 641 -19.83 22.64 -12.28
N THR A 642 -18.97 22.95 -13.25
CA THR A 642 -19.01 24.23 -13.97
C THR A 642 -20.29 24.33 -14.82
N PRO A 643 -21.15 25.36 -14.62
CA PRO A 643 -22.40 25.51 -15.37
C PRO A 643 -22.20 25.60 -16.88
N MET A 644 -21.11 26.24 -17.34
CA MET A 644 -20.76 26.30 -18.76
C MET A 644 -20.55 24.91 -19.36
N LEU A 645 -19.80 24.03 -18.69
CA LEU A 645 -19.57 22.67 -19.18
C LEU A 645 -20.89 21.88 -19.22
N LEU A 646 -21.73 22.01 -18.19
CA LEU A 646 -23.04 21.35 -18.13
C LEU A 646 -23.97 21.79 -19.28
N ALA A 647 -23.97 23.07 -19.64
CA ALA A 647 -24.78 23.57 -20.76
C ALA A 647 -24.45 22.87 -22.08
N PHE A 648 -23.20 22.42 -22.26
CA PHE A 648 -22.70 21.77 -23.47
C PHE A 648 -22.54 20.24 -23.32
N ASP A 649 -23.43 19.62 -22.53
CA ASP A 649 -23.56 18.16 -22.35
C ASP A 649 -22.37 17.49 -21.63
N TYR A 650 -21.70 18.18 -20.69
CA TYR A 650 -20.66 17.54 -19.87
C TYR A 650 -21.23 16.34 -19.08
N PRO A 651 -20.57 15.16 -19.14
CA PRO A 651 -21.07 13.97 -18.47
C PRO A 651 -20.99 14.13 -16.95
N ILE A 652 -22.13 13.97 -16.29
CA ILE A 652 -22.20 14.10 -14.85
C ILE A 652 -21.64 12.81 -14.22
N PRO A 653 -20.66 12.88 -13.29
CA PRO A 653 -19.95 11.71 -12.77
C PRO A 653 -20.76 10.93 -11.71
N PHE A 654 -22.01 10.61 -12.03
CA PHE A 654 -22.87 9.72 -11.25
C PHE A 654 -22.88 8.29 -11.81
N SER A 655 -22.59 8.12 -13.10
CA SER A 655 -22.56 6.82 -13.78
C SER A 655 -21.60 6.86 -14.98
N THR A 656 -21.38 5.71 -15.61
CA THR A 656 -20.58 5.58 -16.84
C THR A 656 -21.39 6.04 -18.06
N VAL A 657 -20.76 6.77 -18.98
CA VAL A 657 -21.38 7.28 -20.21
C VAL A 657 -20.53 6.85 -21.42
N GLY A 658 -20.99 5.90 -22.24
CA GLY A 658 -20.27 5.49 -23.45
C GLY A 658 -20.62 6.28 -24.72
N LYS A 659 -21.79 6.92 -24.76
CA LYS A 659 -22.18 7.90 -25.79
C LYS A 659 -22.72 9.15 -25.11
N ARG A 660 -22.04 10.28 -25.29
CA ARG A 660 -22.52 11.59 -24.83
C ARG A 660 -23.74 11.99 -25.66
N SER A 661 -24.75 12.59 -25.02
CA SER A 661 -25.81 13.28 -25.74
C SER A 661 -25.23 14.53 -26.40
N VAL A 662 -25.74 14.85 -27.58
CA VAL A 662 -25.42 16.11 -28.27
C VAL A 662 -26.73 16.86 -28.40
N SER A 663 -26.96 17.81 -27.51
CA SER A 663 -28.10 18.71 -27.59
C SER A 663 -27.77 19.94 -28.45
N ASN A 664 -28.80 20.51 -29.06
CA ASN A 664 -28.74 21.79 -29.77
C ASN A 664 -29.95 22.62 -29.35
N VAL A 665 -29.84 23.22 -28.15
CA VAL A 665 -30.93 23.94 -27.50
C VAL A 665 -30.63 25.43 -27.40
N PRO A 666 -31.64 26.33 -27.43
CA PRO A 666 -31.42 27.78 -27.32
C PRO A 666 -30.60 28.21 -26.09
N ALA A 667 -30.68 27.45 -24.99
CA ALA A 667 -29.90 27.70 -23.78
C ALA A 667 -28.37 27.66 -24.01
N GLN A 668 -27.89 26.89 -24.98
CA GLN A 668 -26.45 26.84 -25.33
C GLN A 668 -26.00 28.11 -26.03
N ALA A 669 -26.79 28.61 -26.98
CA ALA A 669 -26.51 29.90 -27.62
C ALA A 669 -26.53 31.04 -26.59
N LEU A 670 -27.53 31.05 -25.69
CA LEU A 670 -27.58 32.00 -24.58
C LEU A 670 -26.37 31.88 -23.65
N ALA A 671 -25.83 30.67 -23.44
CA ALA A 671 -24.63 30.48 -22.63
C ALA A 671 -23.39 31.08 -23.30
N LEU A 672 -23.22 30.96 -24.63
CA LEU A 672 -22.13 31.64 -25.36
C LEU A 672 -22.24 33.17 -25.26
N MET A 673 -23.46 33.69 -25.39
CA MET A 673 -23.71 35.13 -25.33
C MET A 673 -23.49 35.72 -23.94
N ASN A 674 -23.89 35.03 -22.87
CA ASN A 674 -24.00 35.65 -21.54
C ASN A 674 -22.99 35.13 -20.52
N ASN A 675 -22.28 34.03 -20.80
CA ASN A 675 -21.39 33.48 -19.79
C ASN A 675 -20.11 34.34 -19.68
N PRO A 676 -19.72 34.77 -18.46
CA PRO A 676 -18.60 35.70 -18.30
C PRO A 676 -17.25 35.15 -18.77
N PHE A 677 -17.12 33.82 -18.91
CA PHE A 677 -15.93 33.21 -19.51
C PHE A 677 -15.75 33.67 -20.97
N PHE A 678 -16.78 33.56 -21.82
CA PHE A 678 -16.64 33.94 -23.24
C PHE A 678 -16.40 35.43 -23.40
N ILE A 679 -17.09 36.26 -22.60
CA ILE A 679 -16.92 37.72 -22.61
C ILE A 679 -15.48 38.10 -22.24
N GLN A 680 -14.96 37.53 -21.13
CA GLN A 680 -13.58 37.79 -20.72
C GLN A 680 -12.57 37.32 -21.76
N GLN A 681 -12.78 36.15 -22.37
CA GLN A 681 -11.85 35.63 -23.37
C GLN A 681 -11.89 36.42 -24.68
N ALA A 682 -13.03 37.02 -25.02
CA ALA A 682 -13.15 37.93 -26.16
C ALA A 682 -12.36 39.22 -25.94
N GLU A 683 -12.44 39.82 -24.74
CA GLU A 683 -11.66 40.99 -24.35
C GLU A 683 -10.14 40.73 -24.37
N VAL A 684 -9.73 39.56 -23.85
CA VAL A 684 -8.32 39.14 -23.89
C VAL A 684 -7.84 38.96 -25.34
N TRP A 685 -8.67 38.36 -26.20
CA TRP A 685 -8.32 38.18 -27.61
C TRP A 685 -8.16 39.53 -28.32
N ALA A 686 -9.11 40.45 -28.12
CA ALA A 686 -9.08 41.79 -28.69
C ALA A 686 -7.86 42.61 -28.22
N THR A 687 -7.55 42.57 -26.93
CA THR A 687 -6.38 43.24 -26.36
C THR A 687 -5.09 42.75 -27.01
N ARG A 688 -4.94 41.43 -27.17
CA ARG A 688 -3.79 40.82 -27.85
C ARG A 688 -3.71 41.25 -29.32
N LEU A 689 -4.84 41.20 -30.02
CA LEU A 689 -4.95 41.55 -31.45
C LEU A 689 -4.60 43.02 -31.72
N LEU A 690 -4.97 43.93 -30.82
CA LEU A 690 -4.66 45.35 -30.95
C LEU A 690 -3.18 45.67 -30.66
N ALA A 691 -2.49 44.82 -29.90
CA ALA A 691 -1.05 44.92 -29.69
C ALA A 691 -0.23 44.46 -30.92
N GLU A 692 -0.85 43.72 -31.85
CA GLU A 692 -0.21 43.31 -33.10
C GLU A 692 -0.13 44.50 -34.10
N GLN A 693 1.03 44.65 -34.77
CA GLN A 693 1.24 45.64 -35.83
C GLN A 693 0.59 45.17 -37.15
N ALA A 694 -0.75 45.20 -37.19
CA ALA A 694 -1.55 44.89 -38.35
C ALA A 694 -2.58 45.99 -38.62
N ASP A 695 -2.93 46.19 -39.88
CA ASP A 695 -4.07 47.01 -40.27
C ASP A 695 -5.40 46.32 -39.87
N PRO A 696 -6.52 47.04 -39.80
CA PRO A 696 -7.81 46.45 -39.42
C PRO A 696 -8.19 45.23 -40.27
N ALA A 697 -7.97 45.28 -41.59
CA ALA A 697 -8.27 44.15 -42.48
C ALA A 697 -7.36 42.93 -42.18
N GLY A 698 -6.07 43.15 -41.92
CA GLY A 698 -5.14 42.10 -41.49
C GLY A 698 -5.54 41.46 -40.17
N ARG A 699 -6.07 42.24 -39.21
CA ARG A 699 -6.60 41.72 -37.95
C ARG A 699 -7.80 40.81 -38.16
N VAL A 700 -8.76 41.19 -39.00
CA VAL A 700 -9.92 40.33 -39.34
C VAL A 700 -9.44 39.02 -39.98
N ARG A 701 -8.53 39.08 -40.96
CA ARG A 701 -7.97 37.86 -41.58
C ARG A 701 -7.32 36.94 -40.55
N SER A 702 -6.57 37.51 -39.60
CA SER A 702 -5.94 36.77 -38.51
C SER A 702 -6.98 36.11 -37.60
N MET A 703 -8.07 36.81 -37.26
CA MET A 703 -9.15 36.26 -36.44
C MET A 703 -9.85 35.07 -37.09
N TYR A 704 -10.18 35.16 -38.38
CA TYR A 704 -10.81 34.07 -39.12
C TYR A 704 -9.90 32.84 -39.23
N LEU A 705 -8.60 33.05 -39.51
CA LEU A 705 -7.66 31.94 -39.57
C LEU A 705 -7.50 31.24 -38.20
N GLN A 706 -7.49 32.02 -37.11
CA GLN A 706 -7.38 31.48 -35.75
C GLN A 706 -8.66 30.74 -35.31
N ALA A 707 -9.85 31.30 -35.59
CA ALA A 707 -11.13 30.73 -35.18
C ALA A 707 -11.59 29.56 -36.04
N PHE A 708 -11.41 29.65 -37.36
CA PHE A 708 -12.03 28.73 -38.33
C PHE A 708 -11.01 27.94 -39.15
N GLY A 709 -9.71 28.28 -39.09
CA GLY A 709 -8.67 27.58 -39.86
C GLY A 709 -8.70 27.87 -41.36
N ARG A 710 -9.47 28.87 -41.81
CA ARG A 710 -9.56 29.32 -43.20
C ARG A 710 -9.39 30.84 -43.33
N PRO A 711 -9.01 31.37 -44.51
CA PRO A 711 -9.03 32.80 -44.75
C PRO A 711 -10.47 33.36 -44.76
N ALA A 712 -10.61 34.62 -44.34
CA ALA A 712 -11.84 35.39 -44.53
C ALA A 712 -12.05 35.72 -46.01
N SER A 713 -13.28 35.64 -46.48
CA SER A 713 -13.71 36.19 -47.77
C SER A 713 -13.72 37.72 -47.74
N GLU A 714 -13.72 38.34 -48.92
CA GLU A 714 -13.73 39.80 -49.00
C GLU A 714 -15.00 40.41 -48.38
N SER A 715 -16.17 39.77 -48.56
CA SER A 715 -17.41 40.22 -47.91
C SER A 715 -17.35 40.14 -46.39
N GLU A 716 -16.81 39.04 -45.84
CA GLU A 716 -16.63 38.86 -44.39
C GLU A 716 -15.69 39.92 -43.79
N ILE A 717 -14.65 40.33 -44.53
CA ILE A 717 -13.76 41.42 -44.12
C ILE A 717 -14.53 42.74 -44.06
N GLN A 718 -15.24 43.10 -45.13
CA GLN A 718 -15.98 44.36 -45.19
C GLN A 718 -17.08 44.44 -44.12
N GLU A 719 -17.83 43.35 -43.91
CA GLU A 719 -18.88 43.28 -42.89
C GLU A 719 -18.31 43.35 -41.46
N SER A 720 -17.20 42.67 -41.19
CA SER A 720 -16.54 42.71 -39.88
C SER A 720 -16.01 44.11 -39.56
N LEU A 721 -15.42 44.79 -40.54
CA LEU A 721 -14.92 46.16 -40.37
C LEU A 721 -16.08 47.15 -40.15
N ALA A 722 -17.13 47.06 -40.96
CA ALA A 722 -18.33 47.87 -40.76
C ALA A 722 -18.96 47.66 -39.38
N PHE A 723 -18.97 46.41 -38.89
CA PHE A 723 -19.44 46.08 -37.54
C PHE A 723 -18.57 46.72 -36.46
N VAL A 724 -17.24 46.60 -36.54
CA VAL A 724 -16.30 47.22 -35.57
C VAL A 724 -16.42 48.74 -35.58
N ASP A 725 -16.57 49.36 -36.75
CA ASP A 725 -16.74 50.81 -36.88
C ASP A 725 -18.06 51.27 -36.25
N ALA A 726 -19.15 50.52 -36.47
CA ALA A 726 -20.44 50.79 -35.84
C ALA A 726 -20.38 50.62 -34.31
N GLN A 727 -19.74 49.56 -33.80
CA GLN A 727 -19.60 49.36 -32.35
C GLN A 727 -18.72 50.42 -31.70
N SER A 728 -17.67 50.87 -32.39
CA SER A 728 -16.79 51.93 -31.91
C SER A 728 -17.53 53.24 -31.62
N GLN A 729 -18.69 53.49 -32.25
CA GLN A 729 -19.54 54.66 -31.99
C GLN A 729 -20.33 54.55 -30.67
N ASN A 730 -20.53 53.33 -30.15
CA ASN A 730 -21.23 53.06 -28.90
C ASN A 730 -20.32 53.16 -27.66
N TYR A 731 -19.00 53.15 -27.88
CA TYR A 731 -17.98 53.25 -26.83
C TYR A 731 -17.32 54.62 -26.80
N ALA A 732 -16.64 54.95 -25.70
CA ALA A 732 -15.83 56.17 -25.63
C ALA A 732 -14.71 56.12 -26.69
N ALA A 733 -14.31 57.28 -27.22
CA ALA A 733 -13.42 57.39 -28.40
C ALA A 733 -12.06 56.65 -28.27
N ASP A 734 -11.62 56.34 -27.05
CA ASP A 734 -10.36 55.66 -26.76
C ASP A 734 -10.53 54.14 -26.50
N ASP A 735 -11.76 53.64 -26.45
CA ASP A 735 -12.06 52.26 -26.06
C ASP A 735 -12.23 51.32 -27.25
N ARG A 736 -11.14 51.21 -28.03
CA ARG A 736 -11.10 50.30 -29.20
C ARG A 736 -11.14 48.83 -28.79
N VAL A 737 -10.73 48.50 -27.58
CA VAL A 737 -10.68 47.10 -27.12
C VAL A 737 -12.08 46.49 -27.11
N HIS A 738 -13.09 47.21 -26.61
CA HIS A 738 -14.45 46.68 -26.53
C HIS A 738 -15.09 46.44 -27.90
N ALA A 739 -14.91 47.33 -28.88
CA ALA A 739 -15.44 47.12 -30.23
C ALA A 739 -14.84 45.86 -30.92
N TRP A 740 -13.55 45.59 -30.71
CA TRP A 740 -12.92 44.36 -31.20
C TRP A 740 -13.28 43.13 -30.35
N ALA A 741 -13.54 43.30 -29.05
CA ALA A 741 -14.03 42.25 -28.18
C ALA A 741 -15.43 41.80 -28.59
N ASP A 742 -16.30 42.72 -28.99
CA ASP A 742 -17.62 42.38 -29.53
C ASP A 742 -17.51 41.54 -30.80
N LEU A 743 -16.59 41.89 -31.73
CA LEU A 743 -16.35 41.07 -32.92
C LEU A 743 -15.83 39.68 -32.52
N ALA A 744 -14.87 39.59 -31.60
CA ALA A 744 -14.37 38.31 -31.08
C ALA A 744 -15.50 37.46 -30.47
N HIS A 745 -16.41 38.09 -29.72
CA HIS A 745 -17.56 37.44 -29.12
C HIS A 745 -18.56 36.96 -30.18
N VAL A 746 -18.81 37.74 -31.23
CA VAL A 746 -19.61 37.32 -32.39
C VAL A 746 -19.01 36.05 -33.01
N LEU A 747 -17.69 36.01 -33.24
CA LEU A 747 -17.03 34.84 -33.84
C LEU A 747 -17.17 33.58 -32.99
N PHE A 748 -17.16 33.67 -31.65
CA PHE A 748 -17.45 32.53 -30.77
C PHE A 748 -18.88 31.99 -30.92
N ASN A 749 -19.82 32.82 -31.37
CA ASN A 749 -21.23 32.46 -31.54
C ASN A 749 -21.57 31.97 -32.96
N VAL A 750 -20.63 32.03 -33.91
CA VAL A 750 -20.82 31.51 -35.27
C VAL A 750 -20.82 29.98 -35.23
N LYS A 751 -21.68 29.34 -36.04
CA LYS A 751 -21.78 27.88 -36.12
C LYS A 751 -20.44 27.21 -36.45
N GLU A 752 -19.67 27.82 -37.35
CA GLU A 752 -18.35 27.35 -37.76
C GLU A 752 -17.33 27.26 -36.60
N PHE A 753 -17.54 28.01 -35.51
CA PHE A 753 -16.69 27.88 -34.31
C PHE A 753 -16.99 26.61 -33.51
N ILE A 754 -18.24 26.13 -33.59
CA ILE A 754 -18.76 25.06 -32.73
C ILE A 754 -18.86 23.73 -33.49
N PHE A 755 -19.07 23.77 -34.81
CA PHE A 755 -19.22 22.60 -35.66
C PHE A 755 -17.99 22.44 -36.55
N VAL A 756 -17.43 21.22 -36.55
CA VAL A 756 -16.30 20.83 -37.41
C VAL A 756 -16.81 19.90 -38.49
N GLU A 757 -16.40 20.16 -39.73
CA GLU A 757 -16.81 19.45 -40.95
C GLU A 757 -15.77 18.46 -41.48
#